data_AF-A0A7S0N4U3-F1
#
_entry.id   AF-A0A7S0N4U3-F1
#
_cell.length_a   1.000
_cell.length_b   1.000
_cell.length_c   1.000
_cell.angle_alpha   90.00
_cell.angle_beta   90.00
_cell.angle_gamma   90.00
#
_symmetry.space_group_name_H-M   'P 1'
#
loop_
_entity.id
_entity.type
_entity.pdbx_description
1 polymer ?
#
loop_
_entity_poly.entity_id
_entity_poly.type
_entity_poly.pdbx_seq_one_letter_code
_entity_poly.pdbx_strand_id
1 'polypeptide(L)'
;AGYETFYTLVERALCMPDVDRFRRDYVNAKSEEVREIMPEVRELLHDFGAVYFKKVIEFNPQHRDAAAVATAEAEPEMQADSRRYTRKPRVLSMTTEHYFKACLLADPELVYGFAKPFDDYFGRYVDKRSMAAVSKFLTQQCAVPAPVVAKLMHQANFYHPTIFQLVKRRKPEDLRQYEALLGAKQYLTAVEVFMKLNEINASDLKDALRDMADLSQVTDEFPYIFDTLSERVLAMPDSEQLTENFDSYSFKACLMRMGAAFKHIKFPEGMMQLEKIVDQVFERDPVSWLAQLDALDTVIFFLNYAQFERLEQTYAQFETLNTHAQAQAALARLRGEYTGHIVPLENPLNVEARIAALKPALPPDAADLEVVSRITAYVVENMKERLGTHFMPHHTQLITLMMFVRSESVARDGKLNMIAQVGTGEGKSLIIAMLAAFHVLRGHSRVNVLVDNLSLLERDFATFESLFSALGISSVSAASQHTVDASVQVCYHTAHSLEVQYLKALTGDGAAVIPEDAILIVDEVDGLIVDEDVNRSYVYEDKRSSALITSALEQQASLRKRNRGGTEAASLLNLMGAEHADLAQAVTEALTELDQQVNGRDYTVDHAAKRCKMLDKFARPREQAYEVWLELLNNRTFGTPVRYLAPQFLLSRPHVLKKHSRILG
;
A
#
# COMPACT_ATOMS: atom_id res chain seq x y z
N ALA A 1 36.87 30.87 31.42
CA ALA A 1 36.74 30.27 32.78
C ALA A 1 35.45 29.44 32.87
N GLY A 2 34.40 29.83 33.62
CA GLY A 2 33.21 28.96 33.84
C GLY A 2 32.47 28.50 32.57
N TYR A 3 32.39 29.36 31.54
CA TYR A 3 31.78 29.03 30.25
C TYR A 3 32.59 28.03 29.41
N GLU A 4 33.93 28.04 29.49
CA GLU A 4 34.79 27.09 28.75
C GLU A 4 34.76 25.70 29.40
N THR A 5 34.73 25.65 30.73
CA THR A 5 34.59 24.38 31.47
C THR A 5 33.26 23.70 31.16
N PHE A 6 32.18 24.47 31.06
CA PHE A 6 30.86 23.97 30.65
C PHE A 6 30.86 23.41 29.21
N TYR A 7 31.46 24.14 28.26
CA TYR A 7 31.56 23.68 26.88
C TYR A 7 32.36 22.38 26.73
N THR A 8 33.48 22.26 27.45
CA THR A 8 34.35 21.08 27.43
C THR A 8 33.64 19.82 27.97
N LEU A 9 32.77 20.01 28.96
CA LEU A 9 31.93 18.94 29.53
C LEU A 9 30.82 18.50 28.56
N VAL A 10 30.23 19.45 27.83
CA VAL A 10 29.20 19.16 26.81
C VAL A 10 29.81 18.46 25.59
N GLU A 11 30.99 18.88 25.11
CA GLU A 11 31.70 18.20 24.02
C GLU A 11 32.10 16.76 24.38
N ARG A 12 32.53 16.52 25.63
CA ARG A 12 32.82 15.16 26.11
C ARG A 12 31.58 14.27 26.13
N ALA A 13 30.41 14.80 26.46
CA ALA A 13 29.16 14.05 26.47
C ALA A 13 28.64 13.75 25.04
N LEU A 14 28.87 14.66 24.09
CA LEU A 14 28.44 14.51 22.68
C LEU A 14 29.33 13.57 21.86
N CYS A 15 30.58 13.36 22.26
CA CYS A 15 31.51 12.42 21.61
C CYS A 15 31.36 10.95 22.05
N MET A 16 30.36 10.61 22.87
CA MET A 16 30.09 9.22 23.22
C MET A 16 29.38 8.49 22.06
N PRO A 17 29.80 7.27 21.68
CA PRO A 17 29.38 6.60 20.44
C PRO A 17 27.89 6.20 20.37
N ASP A 18 27.12 6.41 21.44
CA ASP A 18 25.69 6.12 21.49
C ASP A 18 24.96 7.14 22.39
N VAL A 19 24.53 8.24 21.79
CA VAL A 19 23.84 9.37 22.44
C VAL A 19 22.51 8.90 23.08
N ASP A 20 21.85 7.90 22.51
CA ASP A 20 20.59 7.36 23.04
C ASP A 20 20.80 6.46 24.26
N ARG A 21 21.97 5.83 24.39
CA ARG A 21 22.37 5.13 25.61
C ARG A 21 22.69 6.10 26.75
N PHE A 22 23.45 7.16 26.49
CA PHE A 22 23.71 8.21 27.51
C PHE A 22 22.40 8.82 28.01
N ARG A 23 21.46 9.09 27.11
CA ARG A 23 20.13 9.62 27.44
C ARG A 23 19.32 8.69 28.34
N ARG A 24 19.38 7.37 28.10
CA ARG A 24 18.73 6.35 28.95
C ARG A 24 19.41 6.19 30.31
N ASP A 25 20.73 6.27 30.37
CA ASP A 25 21.50 6.10 31.60
C ASP A 25 21.43 7.37 32.49
N TYR A 26 21.32 8.55 31.88
CA TYR A 26 21.08 9.84 32.54
C TYR A 26 19.74 9.87 33.31
N VAL A 27 18.65 9.41 32.68
CA VAL A 27 17.33 9.34 33.33
C VAL A 27 17.33 8.36 34.51
N ASN A 28 18.19 7.34 34.48
CA ASN A 28 18.20 6.26 35.46
C ASN A 28 19.36 6.30 36.47
N ALA A 29 20.31 7.24 36.34
CA ALA A 29 21.52 7.37 37.17
C ALA A 29 22.29 6.05 37.38
N LYS A 30 22.38 5.24 36.31
CA LYS A 30 22.90 3.86 36.36
C LYS A 30 24.37 3.70 35.96
N SER A 31 24.97 4.63 35.23
CA SER A 31 26.41 4.55 34.91
C SER A 31 27.25 5.24 36.00
N GLU A 32 28.38 4.63 36.31
CA GLU A 32 29.33 5.10 37.32
C GLU A 32 29.99 6.43 36.89
N GLU A 33 30.24 6.58 35.59
CA GLU A 33 30.75 7.81 34.96
C GLU A 33 29.81 9.02 35.13
N VAL A 34 28.49 8.83 35.06
CA VAL A 34 27.52 9.93 35.30
C VAL A 34 27.48 10.32 36.78
N ARG A 35 27.75 9.40 37.71
CA ARG A 35 27.78 9.74 39.14
C ARG A 35 29.01 10.54 39.54
N GLU A 36 30.12 10.35 38.84
CA GLU A 36 31.40 10.99 39.14
C GLU A 36 31.40 12.49 38.77
N ILE A 37 30.76 12.86 37.66
CA ILE A 37 30.79 14.23 37.10
C ILE A 37 29.69 15.14 37.70
N MET A 38 28.62 14.55 38.25
CA MET A 38 27.42 15.28 38.68
C MET A 38 27.58 16.24 39.87
N PRO A 39 28.43 15.97 40.88
CA PRO A 39 28.69 16.93 41.95
C PRO A 39 29.31 18.24 41.43
N GLU A 40 30.29 18.15 40.53
CA GLU A 40 30.98 19.31 39.96
C GLU A 40 30.05 20.17 39.10
N VAL A 41 29.21 19.53 38.26
CA VAL A 41 28.21 20.24 37.46
C VAL A 41 27.18 20.96 38.34
N ARG A 42 26.81 20.37 39.48
CA ARG A 42 25.84 20.96 40.41
C ARG A 42 26.42 22.17 41.16
N GLU A 43 27.68 22.11 41.55
CA GLU A 43 28.39 23.24 42.18
C GLU A 43 28.58 24.41 41.19
N LEU A 44 28.96 24.10 39.95
CA LEU A 44 29.10 25.11 38.87
C LEU A 44 27.79 25.83 38.55
N LEU A 45 26.67 25.12 38.52
CA LEU A 45 25.34 25.70 38.27
C LEU A 45 24.86 26.57 39.44
N HIS A 46 25.19 26.18 40.67
CA HIS A 46 24.89 26.95 41.88
C HIS A 46 25.65 28.29 41.89
N ASP A 47 26.95 28.24 41.60
CA ASP A 47 27.81 29.43 41.57
C ASP A 47 27.48 30.36 40.40
N PHE A 48 27.11 29.79 39.25
CA PHE A 48 26.64 30.56 38.10
C PHE A 48 25.36 31.32 38.42
N GLY A 49 24.40 30.67 39.09
CA GLY A 49 23.16 31.31 39.55
C GLY A 49 23.40 32.49 40.49
N ALA A 50 24.30 32.31 41.48
CA ALA A 50 24.62 33.35 42.45
C ALA A 50 25.35 34.56 41.82
N VAL A 51 26.30 34.32 40.92
CA VAL A 51 27.05 35.38 40.23
C VAL A 51 26.18 36.13 39.22
N TYR A 52 25.30 35.41 38.52
CA TYR A 52 24.35 36.02 37.58
C TYR A 52 23.34 36.90 38.32
N PHE A 53 22.82 36.45 39.47
CA PHE A 53 21.88 37.22 40.29
C PHE A 53 22.50 38.51 40.82
N LYS A 54 23.75 38.46 41.28
CA LYS A 54 24.50 39.64 41.71
C LYS A 54 24.66 40.67 40.59
N LYS A 55 24.93 40.22 39.36
CA LYS A 55 25.07 41.12 38.20
C LYS A 55 23.75 41.73 37.73
N VAL A 56 22.64 40.98 37.79
CA VAL A 56 21.31 41.53 37.45
C VAL A 56 20.90 42.64 38.42
N ILE A 57 21.23 42.51 39.71
CA ILE A 57 21.01 43.55 40.72
C ILE A 57 21.92 44.77 40.49
N GLU A 58 23.17 44.57 40.08
CA GLU A 58 24.10 45.67 39.78
C GLU A 58 23.68 46.47 38.53
N PHE A 59 23.00 45.85 37.56
CA PHE A 59 22.58 46.49 36.31
C PHE A 59 21.23 47.25 36.39
N ASN A 60 20.43 47.09 37.45
CA ASN A 60 19.12 47.74 37.58
C ASN A 60 18.89 48.35 38.98
N PRO A 61 19.40 49.57 39.24
CA PRO A 61 19.40 50.19 40.57
C PRO A 61 18.01 50.49 41.16
N GLN A 62 16.96 50.51 40.33
CA GLN A 62 15.60 50.92 40.70
C GLN A 62 14.84 49.85 41.51
N HIS A 63 15.38 48.64 41.60
CA HIS A 63 14.72 47.50 42.26
C HIS A 63 15.45 47.01 43.52
N ARG A 64 16.38 47.81 44.04
CA ARG A 64 17.20 47.49 45.21
C ARG A 64 16.35 47.17 46.46
N ASP A 65 15.26 47.90 46.65
CA ASP A 65 14.42 47.78 47.85
C ASP A 65 13.47 46.57 47.78
N ALA A 66 12.96 46.23 46.60
CA ALA A 66 12.13 45.04 46.38
C ALA A 66 12.94 43.73 46.50
N ALA A 67 14.19 43.74 46.03
CA ALA A 67 15.10 42.60 46.17
C ALA A 67 15.54 42.38 47.63
N ALA A 68 15.71 43.45 48.41
CA ALA A 68 16.03 43.36 49.84
C ALA A 68 14.90 42.70 50.65
N VAL A 69 13.64 43.00 50.33
CA VAL A 69 12.45 42.38 50.96
C VAL A 69 12.33 40.90 50.58
N ALA A 70 12.48 40.56 49.30
CA ALA A 70 12.42 39.17 48.84
C ALA A 70 13.54 38.28 49.43
N THR A 71 14.73 38.86 49.66
CA THR A 71 15.87 38.14 50.27
C THR A 71 15.66 37.93 51.77
N ALA A 72 15.09 38.91 52.47
CA ALA A 72 14.81 38.84 53.92
C ALA A 72 13.69 37.85 54.28
N GLU A 73 12.71 37.63 53.39
CA GLU A 73 11.64 36.65 53.59
C GLU A 73 12.03 35.21 53.20
N ALA A 74 12.92 35.03 52.22
CA ALA A 74 13.33 33.71 51.74
C ALA A 74 14.39 33.01 52.62
N GLU A 75 15.25 33.77 53.31
CA GLU A 75 16.36 33.23 54.11
C GLU A 75 15.94 32.35 55.31
N PRO A 76 14.92 32.70 56.11
CA PRO A 76 14.52 31.90 57.27
C PRO A 76 13.87 30.56 56.89
N GLU A 77 13.08 30.52 55.80
CA GLU A 77 12.46 29.28 55.31
C GLU A 77 13.47 28.36 54.61
N MET A 78 14.41 28.90 53.83
CA MET A 78 15.48 28.11 53.23
C MET A 78 16.41 27.47 54.26
N GLN A 79 16.72 28.18 55.36
CA GLN A 79 17.55 27.62 56.44
C GLN A 79 16.81 26.56 57.27
N ALA A 80 15.49 26.69 57.45
CA ALA A 80 14.66 25.71 58.15
C ALA A 80 14.51 24.38 57.38
N ASP A 81 14.42 24.42 56.05
CA ASP A 81 14.18 23.23 55.22
C ASP A 81 15.45 22.47 54.80
N SER A 82 16.63 23.14 54.83
CA SER A 82 17.93 22.50 54.56
C SER A 82 18.27 21.33 55.50
N ARG A 83 17.64 21.26 56.69
CA ARG A 83 17.88 20.22 57.70
C ARG A 83 16.99 18.97 57.55
N ARG A 84 16.02 18.93 56.63
CA ARG A 84 14.96 17.90 56.64
C ARG A 84 14.90 16.88 55.50
N TYR A 85 15.78 16.91 54.48
CA TYR A 85 15.66 15.97 53.35
C TYR A 85 16.99 15.42 52.82
N THR A 86 17.21 14.12 52.98
CA THR A 86 18.33 13.38 52.38
C THR A 86 17.93 12.39 51.27
N ARG A 87 16.69 12.41 50.75
CA ARG A 87 16.32 11.53 49.61
C ARG A 87 15.35 12.21 48.61
N LYS A 88 15.81 12.30 47.35
CA LYS A 88 15.18 12.76 46.08
C LYS A 88 15.29 14.26 45.72
N PRO A 89 15.46 14.61 44.42
CA PRO A 89 15.64 15.99 43.98
C PRO A 89 14.28 16.70 43.91
N ARG A 90 13.92 17.42 44.99
CA ARG A 90 12.75 18.33 45.01
C ARG A 90 13.12 19.81 45.09
N VAL A 91 14.40 20.12 45.31
CA VAL A 91 14.89 21.49 45.55
C VAL A 91 14.67 22.41 44.35
N LEU A 92 14.80 21.92 43.10
CA LEU A 92 14.58 22.75 41.90
C LEU A 92 13.12 23.18 41.72
N SER A 93 12.13 22.36 42.11
CA SER A 93 10.72 22.67 41.82
C SER A 93 10.15 23.80 42.69
N MET A 94 10.59 23.91 43.94
CA MET A 94 10.08 24.93 44.87
C MET A 94 10.74 26.28 44.67
N THR A 95 12.02 26.33 44.28
CA THR A 95 12.71 27.59 43.99
C THR A 95 12.17 28.24 42.71
N THR A 96 11.84 27.45 41.68
CA THR A 96 11.23 27.97 40.44
C THR A 96 9.81 28.49 40.65
N GLU A 97 9.01 27.86 41.51
CA GLU A 97 7.64 28.30 41.82
C GLU A 97 7.60 29.64 42.58
N HIS A 98 8.43 29.79 43.61
CA HIS A 98 8.53 31.05 44.36
C HIS A 98 9.17 32.16 43.51
N TYR A 99 10.13 31.82 42.66
CA TYR A 99 10.73 32.75 41.69
C TYR A 99 9.69 33.28 40.69
N PHE A 100 8.88 32.42 40.08
CA PHE A 100 7.82 32.85 39.16
C PHE A 100 6.74 33.70 39.83
N LYS A 101 6.35 33.34 41.07
CA LYS A 101 5.41 34.14 41.87
C LYS A 101 5.97 35.53 42.19
N ALA A 102 7.23 35.64 42.58
CA ALA A 102 7.87 36.91 42.86
C ALA A 102 8.01 37.79 41.60
N CYS A 103 8.38 37.21 40.45
CA CYS A 103 8.46 37.94 39.18
C CYS A 103 7.09 38.43 38.68
N LEU A 104 6.05 37.60 38.78
CA LEU A 104 4.68 37.98 38.41
C LEU A 104 4.09 39.08 39.29
N LEU A 105 4.46 39.11 40.59
CA LEU A 105 4.01 40.14 41.52
C LEU A 105 4.76 41.46 41.37
N ALA A 106 6.01 41.43 40.91
CA ALA A 106 6.86 42.62 40.76
C ALA A 106 6.61 43.37 39.44
N ASP A 107 6.56 42.66 38.30
CA ASP A 107 6.22 43.22 36.99
C ASP A 107 5.89 42.09 35.97
N PRO A 108 4.65 41.98 35.48
CA PRO A 108 4.26 40.96 34.51
C PRO A 108 5.01 41.03 33.17
N GLU A 109 5.53 42.19 32.75
CA GLU A 109 6.26 42.34 31.49
C GLU A 109 7.68 41.76 31.57
N LEU A 110 8.28 41.74 32.75
CA LEU A 110 9.59 41.12 32.98
C LEU A 110 9.56 39.60 32.71
N VAL A 111 8.43 38.94 32.99
CA VAL A 111 8.23 37.50 32.73
C VAL A 111 8.34 37.16 31.23
N TYR A 112 7.94 38.08 30.35
CA TYR A 112 8.01 37.89 28.89
C TYR A 112 9.44 37.86 28.35
N GLY A 113 10.38 38.59 28.96
CA GLY A 113 11.80 38.57 28.57
C GLY A 113 12.52 37.27 28.97
N PHE A 114 12.06 36.62 30.05
CA PHE A 114 12.68 35.41 30.60
C PHE A 114 12.12 34.10 30.04
N ALA A 115 10.90 34.08 29.49
CA ALA A 115 10.25 32.84 29.06
C ALA A 115 10.92 32.16 27.85
N LYS A 116 11.42 32.95 26.89
CA LYS A 116 11.96 32.41 25.63
C LYS A 116 13.25 31.58 25.80
N PRO A 117 14.25 32.00 26.60
CA PRO A 117 15.41 31.15 26.88
C PRO A 117 15.09 29.96 27.81
N PHE A 118 14.01 30.04 28.58
CA PHE A 118 13.63 29.01 29.56
C PHE A 118 12.92 27.81 28.91
N ASP A 119 12.06 28.05 27.92
CA ASP A 119 11.36 26.99 27.17
C ASP A 119 12.33 26.14 26.35
N ASP A 120 13.35 26.76 25.75
CA ASP A 120 14.39 26.06 24.98
C ASP A 120 15.24 25.12 25.86
N TYR A 121 15.36 25.39 27.17
CA TYR A 121 16.24 24.63 28.07
C TYR A 121 15.51 23.72 29.09
N PHE A 122 14.30 24.07 29.53
CA PHE A 122 13.61 23.40 30.66
C PHE A 122 12.22 22.86 30.35
N GLY A 123 11.73 22.94 29.11
CA GLY A 123 10.37 22.56 28.69
C GLY A 123 9.92 21.12 28.99
N ARG A 124 10.78 20.27 29.59
CA ARG A 124 10.44 18.90 30.04
C ARG A 124 10.48 18.68 31.55
N TYR A 125 10.83 19.68 32.37
CA TYR A 125 11.02 19.51 33.82
C TYR A 125 9.97 20.16 34.72
N VAL A 126 8.98 20.85 34.16
CA VAL A 126 7.88 21.39 34.96
C VAL A 126 6.79 20.31 35.13
N ASP A 127 6.63 19.86 36.37
CA ASP A 127 5.57 18.95 36.80
C ASP A 127 4.18 19.53 36.43
N LYS A 128 3.31 18.70 35.84
CA LYS A 128 1.91 19.02 35.50
C LYS A 128 1.14 19.66 36.65
N ARG A 129 1.47 19.36 37.91
CA ARG A 129 0.88 19.98 39.11
C ARG A 129 1.30 21.43 39.30
N SER A 130 2.56 21.78 39.02
CA SER A 130 3.05 23.17 39.11
C SER A 130 2.39 24.04 38.04
N MET A 131 2.23 23.53 36.81
CA MET A 131 1.50 24.23 35.76
C MET A 131 -0.01 24.35 36.06
N ALA A 132 -0.61 23.34 36.68
CA ALA A 132 -2.01 23.40 37.14
C ALA A 132 -2.20 24.43 38.27
N ALA A 133 -1.22 24.60 39.16
CA ALA A 133 -1.25 25.61 40.22
C ALA A 133 -1.10 27.03 39.66
N VAL A 134 -0.18 27.24 38.70
CA VAL A 134 -0.01 28.52 37.99
C VAL A 134 -1.27 28.87 37.18
N SER A 135 -1.85 27.91 36.47
CA SER A 135 -3.10 28.09 35.71
C SER A 135 -4.27 28.45 36.64
N LYS A 136 -4.42 27.74 37.76
CA LYS A 136 -5.44 28.04 38.78
C LYS A 136 -5.25 29.43 39.39
N PHE A 137 -4.00 29.85 39.62
CA PHE A 137 -3.68 31.19 40.11
C PHE A 137 -4.05 32.28 39.09
N LEU A 138 -3.68 32.08 37.81
CA LEU A 138 -3.99 33.01 36.71
C LEU A 138 -5.49 33.11 36.40
N THR A 139 -6.27 32.04 36.63
CA THR A 139 -7.73 32.06 36.39
C THR A 139 -8.56 32.48 37.61
N GLN A 140 -8.06 32.31 38.84
CA GLN A 140 -8.84 32.56 40.05
C GLN A 140 -8.46 33.85 40.80
N GLN A 141 -7.23 34.36 40.67
CA GLN A 141 -6.77 35.49 41.50
C GLN A 141 -6.24 36.70 40.71
N CYS A 142 -5.83 36.53 39.46
CA CYS A 142 -5.45 37.67 38.61
C CYS A 142 -6.52 37.88 37.55
N ALA A 143 -7.19 39.03 37.55
CA ALA A 143 -8.05 39.45 36.44
C ALA A 143 -7.16 39.81 35.24
N VAL A 144 -6.56 38.80 34.60
CA VAL A 144 -5.70 39.00 33.43
C VAL A 144 -6.57 39.32 32.23
N PRO A 145 -6.37 40.46 31.54
CA PRO A 145 -7.16 40.83 30.38
C PRO A 145 -7.06 39.80 29.26
N ALA A 146 -8.20 39.50 28.60
CA ALA A 146 -8.31 38.53 27.51
C ALA A 146 -7.24 38.65 26.38
N PRO A 147 -6.77 39.85 25.99
CA PRO A 147 -5.70 40.00 24.97
C PRO A 147 -4.35 39.38 25.38
N VAL A 148 -4.07 39.32 26.68
CA VAL A 148 -2.82 38.77 27.23
C VAL A 148 -2.87 37.24 27.20
N VAL A 149 -4.04 36.66 27.50
CA VAL A 149 -4.29 35.22 27.38
C VAL A 149 -4.20 34.75 25.93
N ALA A 150 -4.76 35.52 24.99
CA ALA A 150 -4.69 35.23 23.56
C ALA A 150 -3.25 35.22 23.02
N LYS A 151 -2.39 36.16 23.48
CA LYS A 151 -0.96 36.17 23.13
C LYS A 151 -0.18 34.98 23.69
N LEU A 152 -0.52 34.51 24.90
CA LEU A 152 0.10 33.33 25.52
C LEU A 152 -0.27 32.02 24.79
N MET A 153 -1.46 31.94 24.20
CA MET A 153 -1.90 30.75 23.44
C MET A 153 -1.32 30.65 22.03
N HIS A 154 -0.81 31.76 21.48
CA HIS A 154 -0.29 31.83 20.12
C HIS A 154 1.13 31.23 19.95
N GLN A 155 1.78 30.78 21.03
CA GLN A 155 3.07 30.07 20.96
C GLN A 155 2.86 28.55 21.07
N ALA A 156 3.42 27.84 20.09
CA ALA A 156 3.15 26.44 19.79
C ALA A 156 3.35 25.52 21.01
N ASN A 157 2.33 24.71 21.30
CA ASN A 157 2.20 23.66 22.35
C ASN A 157 1.33 23.96 23.58
N PHE A 158 0.57 25.06 23.63
CA PHE A 158 -0.45 25.24 24.67
C PHE A 158 -1.75 24.46 24.37
N TYR A 159 -1.75 23.14 24.58
CA TYR A 159 -2.99 22.35 24.64
C TYR A 159 -3.74 22.65 25.94
N HIS A 160 -4.82 23.43 25.86
CA HIS A 160 -5.57 23.85 27.05
C HIS A 160 -6.90 23.07 27.25
N PRO A 161 -7.13 22.47 28.44
CA PRO A 161 -8.43 21.97 28.90
C PRO A 161 -9.60 22.97 28.90
N THR A 162 -9.35 24.27 28.65
CA THR A 162 -10.41 25.29 28.70
C THR A 162 -11.09 25.50 27.37
N ILE A 163 -10.45 25.20 26.24
CA ILE A 163 -11.17 25.06 24.95
C ILE A 163 -12.18 23.92 25.07
N PHE A 164 -11.77 22.78 25.64
CA PHE A 164 -12.66 21.65 25.90
C PHE A 164 -13.84 22.01 26.84
N GLN A 165 -13.60 22.79 27.90
CA GLN A 165 -14.68 23.26 28.79
C GLN A 165 -15.56 24.37 28.15
N LEU A 166 -15.03 25.15 27.21
CA LEU A 166 -15.76 26.17 26.48
C LEU A 166 -16.68 25.56 25.41
N VAL A 167 -16.17 24.65 24.58
CA VAL A 167 -16.92 23.92 23.54
C VAL A 167 -18.03 23.06 24.15
N LYS A 168 -17.75 22.38 25.28
CA LYS A 168 -18.73 21.51 25.97
C LYS A 168 -19.97 22.25 26.51
N ARG A 169 -19.92 23.58 26.68
CA ARG A 169 -20.96 24.35 27.41
C ARG A 169 -21.77 25.32 26.56
N ARG A 170 -21.48 25.46 25.26
CA ARG A 170 -21.90 26.63 24.47
C ARG A 170 -22.56 26.23 23.16
N LYS A 171 -23.47 27.08 22.68
CA LYS A 171 -24.13 26.93 21.36
C LYS A 171 -23.13 27.29 20.24
N PRO A 172 -23.28 26.73 19.02
CA PRO A 172 -22.38 27.02 17.89
C PRO A 172 -22.20 28.52 17.57
N GLU A 173 -23.25 29.32 17.81
CA GLU A 173 -23.26 30.77 17.63
C GLU A 173 -22.18 31.51 18.46
N ASP A 174 -21.79 30.96 19.61
CA ASP A 174 -20.78 31.55 20.50
C ASP A 174 -19.33 31.25 20.04
N LEU A 175 -19.11 30.24 19.19
CA LEU A 175 -17.77 29.86 18.70
C LEU A 175 -17.23 30.85 17.64
N ARG A 176 -18.11 31.48 16.85
CA ARG A 176 -17.73 32.48 15.82
C ARG A 176 -17.11 33.74 16.40
N GLN A 177 -17.45 34.11 17.64
CA GLN A 177 -16.81 35.25 18.32
C GLN A 177 -15.32 35.01 18.62
N TYR A 178 -14.88 33.75 18.66
CA TYR A 178 -13.48 33.38 18.90
C TYR A 178 -12.64 33.28 17.62
N GLU A 179 -13.26 33.29 16.44
CA GLU A 179 -12.58 33.25 15.13
C GLU A 179 -11.62 34.44 14.95
N ALA A 180 -12.05 35.63 15.38
CA ALA A 180 -11.24 36.85 15.37
C ALA A 180 -10.14 36.89 16.46
N LEU A 181 -10.25 36.06 17.51
CA LEU A 181 -9.37 36.08 18.68
C LEU A 181 -8.26 35.03 18.63
N LEU A 182 -8.46 33.93 17.91
CA LEU A 182 -7.54 32.78 17.93
C LEU A 182 -6.72 32.62 16.65
N GLY A 183 -7.02 33.35 15.57
CA GLY A 183 -6.43 33.06 14.24
C GLY A 183 -6.71 31.62 13.76
N ALA A 184 -7.65 30.94 14.41
CA ALA A 184 -7.83 29.49 14.37
C ALA A 184 -9.05 29.08 13.51
N LYS A 185 -9.27 29.79 12.40
CA LYS A 185 -10.38 29.53 11.47
C LYS A 185 -10.45 28.05 11.07
N GLN A 186 -9.29 27.46 10.77
CA GLN A 186 -9.18 26.05 10.40
C GLN A 186 -9.61 25.10 11.53
N TYR A 187 -9.26 25.40 12.78
CA TYR A 187 -9.67 24.59 13.94
C TYR A 187 -11.17 24.65 14.19
N LEU A 188 -11.78 25.83 14.07
CA LEU A 188 -13.24 25.97 14.22
C LEU A 188 -13.96 25.23 13.09
N THR A 189 -13.48 25.37 11.86
CA THR A 189 -14.03 24.67 10.69
C THR A 189 -13.89 23.15 10.85
N ALA A 190 -12.74 22.66 11.33
CA ALA A 190 -12.55 21.25 11.67
C ALA A 190 -13.60 20.79 12.68
N VAL A 191 -13.73 21.50 13.81
CA VAL A 191 -14.72 21.15 14.85
C VAL A 191 -16.13 21.09 14.26
N GLU A 192 -16.53 22.05 13.42
CA GLU A 192 -17.84 22.03 12.74
C GLU A 192 -18.00 20.81 11.83
N VAL A 193 -16.99 20.45 11.04
CA VAL A 193 -16.98 19.25 10.20
C VAL A 193 -17.13 17.99 11.05
N PHE A 194 -16.28 17.81 12.07
CA PHE A 194 -16.35 16.64 12.95
C PHE A 194 -17.69 16.54 13.68
N MET A 195 -18.25 17.67 14.12
CA MET A 195 -19.58 17.71 14.74
C MET A 195 -20.67 17.25 13.78
N LYS A 196 -20.57 17.63 12.50
CA LYS A 196 -21.51 17.21 11.46
C LYS A 196 -21.39 15.72 11.13
N LEU A 197 -20.17 15.18 11.10
CA LEU A 197 -19.91 13.79 10.68
C LEU A 197 -20.20 12.73 11.77
N ASN A 198 -20.11 13.07 13.05
CA ASN A 198 -20.03 12.07 14.12
C ASN A 198 -21.22 12.05 15.11
N GLU A 199 -22.34 12.75 14.87
CA GLU A 199 -23.47 12.86 15.83
C GLU A 199 -23.00 12.92 17.30
N ILE A 200 -22.13 13.89 17.62
CA ILE A 200 -21.10 13.70 18.66
C ILE A 200 -21.64 13.44 20.08
N ASN A 201 -21.13 12.36 20.68
CA ASN A 201 -20.97 12.16 22.12
C ASN A 201 -19.62 12.73 22.60
N ALA A 202 -19.49 13.07 23.89
CA ALA A 202 -18.26 13.70 24.42
C ALA A 202 -16.94 12.90 24.27
N SER A 203 -16.99 11.58 24.00
CA SER A 203 -15.82 10.77 23.66
C SER A 203 -15.27 11.11 22.27
N ASP A 204 -16.16 11.34 21.31
CA ASP A 204 -15.84 11.45 19.88
C ASP A 204 -15.19 12.79 19.57
N LEU A 205 -15.49 13.82 20.37
CA LEU A 205 -14.82 15.12 20.33
C LEU A 205 -13.34 15.04 20.74
N LYS A 206 -12.98 14.13 21.66
CA LYS A 206 -11.60 13.99 22.12
C LYS A 206 -10.72 13.31 21.05
N ASP A 207 -11.28 12.30 20.38
CA ASP A 207 -10.59 11.62 19.28
C ASP A 207 -10.51 12.56 18.06
N ALA A 208 -11.56 13.32 17.75
CA ALA A 208 -11.52 14.40 16.75
C ALA A 208 -10.41 15.44 17.03
N LEU A 209 -10.24 15.87 18.30
CA LEU A 209 -9.19 16.81 18.68
C LEU A 209 -7.78 16.22 18.59
N ARG A 210 -7.63 14.90 18.77
CA ARG A 210 -6.36 14.20 18.55
C ARG A 210 -6.07 14.08 17.06
N ASP A 211 -7.07 13.74 16.26
CA ASP A 211 -6.96 13.67 14.81
C ASP A 211 -6.62 15.04 14.21
N MET A 212 -7.16 16.13 14.76
CA MET A 212 -6.77 17.50 14.40
C MET A 212 -5.29 17.81 14.66
N ALA A 213 -4.68 17.22 15.70
CA ALA A 213 -3.24 17.39 15.97
C ALA A 213 -2.39 16.77 14.86
N ASP A 214 -2.80 15.61 14.36
CA ASP A 214 -2.12 14.95 13.24
C ASP A 214 -2.36 15.71 11.93
N LEU A 215 -3.55 16.31 11.77
CA LEU A 215 -3.91 17.10 10.61
C LEU A 215 -3.19 18.46 10.58
N SER A 216 -2.76 19.01 11.73
CA SER A 216 -2.18 20.36 11.79
C SER A 216 -0.97 20.51 10.84
N GLN A 217 -0.16 19.46 10.69
CA GLN A 217 0.97 19.47 9.76
C GLN A 217 0.53 19.61 8.29
N VAL A 218 -0.58 18.95 7.90
CA VAL A 218 -1.12 19.04 6.55
C VAL A 218 -1.82 20.38 6.33
N THR A 219 -2.56 20.87 7.34
CA THR A 219 -3.27 22.15 7.26
C THR A 219 -2.33 23.35 7.26
N ASP A 220 -1.17 23.24 7.92
CA ASP A 220 -0.15 24.29 7.93
C ASP A 220 0.58 24.38 6.59
N GLU A 221 0.90 23.23 5.99
CA GLU A 221 1.61 23.17 4.70
C GLU A 221 0.67 23.47 3.51
N PHE A 222 -0.59 23.04 3.57
CA PHE A 222 -1.57 23.18 2.48
C PHE A 222 -2.94 23.64 3.00
N PRO A 223 -3.04 24.89 3.49
CA PRO A 223 -4.26 25.41 4.14
C PRO A 223 -5.50 25.38 3.22
N TYR A 224 -5.31 25.59 1.92
CA TYR A 224 -6.41 25.59 0.95
C TYR A 224 -7.06 24.21 0.76
N ILE A 225 -6.30 23.12 0.89
CA ILE A 225 -6.81 21.74 0.77
C ILE A 225 -7.82 21.49 1.88
N PHE A 226 -7.42 21.86 3.10
CA PHE A 226 -8.25 21.74 4.28
C PHE A 226 -9.51 22.59 4.16
N ASP A 227 -9.37 23.85 3.77
CA ASP A 227 -10.49 24.77 3.59
C ASP A 227 -11.47 24.23 2.54
N THR A 228 -10.97 23.78 1.38
CA THR A 228 -11.79 23.25 0.28
C THR A 228 -12.57 22.01 0.69
N LEU A 229 -11.89 21.01 1.26
CA LEU A 229 -12.56 19.78 1.70
C LEU A 229 -13.59 20.08 2.81
N SER A 230 -13.23 20.95 3.75
CA SER A 230 -14.12 21.31 4.85
C SER A 230 -15.36 22.05 4.37
N GLU A 231 -15.20 23.04 3.48
CA GLU A 231 -16.32 23.77 2.88
C GLU A 231 -17.26 22.82 2.12
N ARG A 232 -16.72 21.84 1.39
CA ARG A 232 -17.53 20.85 0.68
C ARG A 232 -18.31 19.97 1.65
N VAL A 233 -17.69 19.45 2.71
CA VAL A 233 -18.39 18.63 3.72
C VAL A 233 -19.47 19.44 4.44
N LEU A 234 -19.18 20.70 4.79
CA LEU A 234 -20.13 21.59 5.45
C LEU A 234 -21.30 21.98 4.51
N ALA A 235 -21.07 22.10 3.21
CA ALA A 235 -22.10 22.41 2.22
C ALA A 235 -23.04 21.24 1.89
N MET A 236 -22.70 20.01 2.26
CA MET A 236 -23.57 18.85 2.01
C MET A 236 -24.89 18.97 2.79
N PRO A 237 -26.03 18.52 2.25
CA PRO A 237 -27.27 18.49 3.02
C PRO A 237 -27.14 17.55 4.23
N ASP A 238 -27.72 17.95 5.36
CA ASP A 238 -27.84 17.10 6.55
C ASP A 238 -28.71 15.88 6.19
N SER A 239 -28.05 14.79 5.83
CA SER A 239 -28.71 13.53 5.49
C SER A 239 -28.10 12.43 6.33
N GLU A 240 -28.94 11.57 6.91
CA GLU A 240 -28.52 10.34 7.62
C GLU A 240 -27.57 9.48 6.77
N GLN A 241 -27.59 9.64 5.43
CA GLN A 241 -26.72 8.92 4.50
C GLN A 241 -25.23 9.31 4.61
N LEU A 242 -24.92 10.52 5.08
CA LEU A 242 -23.54 10.99 5.20
C LEU A 242 -22.81 10.31 6.36
N THR A 243 -23.48 10.19 7.51
CA THR A 243 -22.92 9.57 8.71
C THR A 243 -22.79 8.05 8.59
N GLU A 244 -23.63 7.40 7.77
CA GLU A 244 -23.51 5.96 7.51
C GLU A 244 -22.32 5.59 6.62
N ASN A 245 -21.86 6.47 5.73
CA ASN A 245 -20.92 6.10 4.66
C ASN A 245 -19.68 6.99 4.52
N PHE A 246 -19.61 8.15 5.19
CA PHE A 246 -18.44 9.03 5.18
C PHE A 246 -18.23 9.63 6.58
N ASP A 247 -17.35 9.00 7.35
CA ASP A 247 -17.08 9.37 8.74
C ASP A 247 -15.86 10.28 8.89
N SER A 248 -15.60 10.69 10.13
CA SER A 248 -14.42 11.48 10.48
C SER A 248 -13.08 10.81 10.12
N TYR A 249 -13.03 9.47 10.16
CA TYR A 249 -11.86 8.71 9.74
C TYR A 249 -11.61 8.87 8.23
N SER A 250 -12.67 8.74 7.43
CA SER A 250 -12.65 8.94 5.98
C SER A 250 -12.20 10.35 5.62
N PHE A 251 -12.72 11.37 6.32
CA PHE A 251 -12.27 12.76 6.15
C PHE A 251 -10.77 12.94 6.44
N LYS A 252 -10.28 12.42 7.57
CA LYS A 252 -8.85 12.47 7.93
C LYS A 252 -8.00 11.77 6.86
N ALA A 253 -8.44 10.60 6.41
CA ALA A 253 -7.73 9.81 5.42
C ALA A 253 -7.70 10.49 4.04
N CYS A 254 -8.75 11.23 3.65
CA CYS A 254 -8.73 12.09 2.47
C CYS A 254 -7.67 13.19 2.60
N LEU A 255 -7.67 13.95 3.71
CA LEU A 255 -6.69 15.02 3.94
C LEU A 255 -5.25 14.52 3.91
N MET A 256 -4.97 13.38 4.55
CA MET A 256 -3.62 12.80 4.58
C MET A 256 -3.16 12.38 3.19
N ARG A 257 -4.03 11.77 2.38
CA ARG A 257 -3.71 11.39 1.00
C ARG A 257 -3.45 12.61 0.11
N MET A 258 -4.28 13.65 0.23
CA MET A 258 -4.06 14.89 -0.51
C MET A 258 -2.76 15.57 -0.05
N GLY A 259 -2.54 15.72 1.25
CA GLY A 259 -1.31 16.30 1.79
C GLY A 259 -0.06 15.56 1.31
N ALA A 260 -0.09 14.23 1.29
CA ALA A 260 0.98 13.44 0.68
C ALA A 260 1.11 13.73 -0.82
N ALA A 261 -0.02 13.76 -1.53
CA ALA A 261 -0.05 13.96 -2.97
C ALA A 261 0.61 15.28 -3.41
N PHE A 262 0.21 16.37 -2.76
CA PHE A 262 0.70 17.71 -3.04
C PHE A 262 2.18 17.89 -2.66
N LYS A 263 2.72 17.14 -1.68
CA LYS A 263 4.16 17.13 -1.37
C LYS A 263 5.00 16.50 -2.49
N HIS A 264 4.44 15.56 -3.24
CA HIS A 264 5.16 14.80 -4.25
C HIS A 264 5.24 15.48 -5.62
N ILE A 265 4.40 16.48 -5.89
CA ILE A 265 4.49 17.28 -7.11
C ILE A 265 5.43 18.46 -6.89
N LYS A 266 6.47 18.54 -7.73
CA LYS A 266 7.54 19.54 -7.56
C LYS A 266 7.45 20.73 -8.51
N PHE A 267 6.38 20.83 -9.31
CA PHE A 267 6.27 21.83 -10.37
C PHE A 267 4.86 22.45 -10.45
N PRO A 268 4.75 23.75 -10.80
CA PRO A 268 3.49 24.49 -10.74
C PRO A 268 2.36 23.93 -11.62
N GLU A 269 2.67 23.50 -12.85
CA GLU A 269 1.66 23.02 -13.79
C GLU A 269 1.02 21.71 -13.31
N GLY A 270 1.82 20.84 -12.69
CA GLY A 270 1.35 19.59 -12.10
C GLY A 270 0.47 19.84 -10.88
N MET A 271 0.81 20.86 -10.08
CA MET A 271 -0.01 21.28 -8.94
C MET A 271 -1.39 21.74 -9.41
N MET A 272 -1.45 22.59 -10.44
CA MET A 272 -2.72 23.03 -11.02
C MET A 272 -3.55 21.87 -11.60
N GLN A 273 -2.90 20.86 -12.18
CA GLN A 273 -3.61 19.67 -12.67
C GLN A 273 -4.11 18.80 -11.52
N LEU A 274 -3.32 18.61 -10.47
CA LEU A 274 -3.72 17.88 -9.27
C LEU A 274 -4.88 18.57 -8.56
N GLU A 275 -4.87 19.90 -8.45
CA GLU A 275 -5.99 20.70 -7.92
C GLU A 275 -7.27 20.44 -8.69
N LYS A 276 -7.23 20.48 -10.03
CA LYS A 276 -8.41 20.19 -10.87
C LYS A 276 -8.94 18.77 -10.68
N ILE A 277 -8.04 17.79 -10.54
CA ILE A 277 -8.44 16.39 -10.31
C ILE A 277 -9.11 16.25 -8.96
N VAL A 278 -8.53 16.87 -7.94
CA VAL A 278 -9.10 16.93 -6.60
C VAL A 278 -10.48 17.59 -6.60
N ASP A 279 -10.65 18.71 -7.30
CA ASP A 279 -11.93 19.39 -7.43
C ASP A 279 -12.98 18.47 -8.08
N GLN A 280 -12.61 17.75 -9.14
CA GLN A 280 -13.49 16.78 -9.81
C GLN A 280 -13.86 15.58 -8.92
N VAL A 281 -12.94 15.11 -8.08
CA VAL A 281 -13.24 14.08 -7.07
C VAL A 281 -14.32 14.60 -6.13
N PHE A 282 -14.23 15.86 -5.70
CA PHE A 282 -15.19 16.47 -4.79
C PHE A 282 -16.52 16.88 -5.42
N GLU A 283 -16.63 16.85 -6.75
CA GLU A 283 -17.92 16.95 -7.44
C GLU A 283 -18.71 15.64 -7.42
N ARG A 284 -18.08 14.52 -7.07
CA ARG A 284 -18.71 13.20 -6.97
C ARG A 284 -19.22 12.92 -5.56
N ASP A 285 -19.94 11.81 -5.42
CA ASP A 285 -20.48 11.36 -4.13
C ASP A 285 -19.37 11.18 -3.07
N PRO A 286 -19.52 11.72 -1.85
CA PRO A 286 -18.51 11.65 -0.78
C PRO A 286 -18.05 10.23 -0.45
N VAL A 287 -18.95 9.25 -0.55
CA VAL A 287 -18.66 7.84 -0.29
C VAL A 287 -17.59 7.31 -1.25
N SER A 288 -17.48 7.90 -2.44
CA SER A 288 -16.51 7.52 -3.45
C SER A 288 -15.16 8.24 -3.34
N TRP A 289 -15.06 9.31 -2.54
CA TRP A 289 -13.85 10.14 -2.49
C TRP A 289 -12.62 9.36 -2.05
N LEU A 290 -12.73 8.54 -1.01
CA LEU A 290 -11.60 7.79 -0.47
C LEU A 290 -10.96 6.88 -1.53
N ALA A 291 -11.80 6.10 -2.21
CA ALA A 291 -11.39 5.17 -3.26
C ALA A 291 -10.82 5.89 -4.49
N GLN A 292 -11.29 7.10 -4.79
CA GLN A 292 -10.74 7.91 -5.88
C GLN A 292 -9.43 8.59 -5.49
N LEU A 293 -9.30 9.02 -4.23
CA LEU A 293 -8.07 9.59 -3.70
C LEU A 293 -6.98 8.54 -3.53
N ASP A 294 -7.33 7.27 -3.36
CA ASP A 294 -6.37 6.15 -3.44
C ASP A 294 -5.68 6.08 -4.81
N ALA A 295 -6.30 6.62 -5.86
CA ALA A 295 -5.68 6.70 -7.17
C ALA A 295 -4.71 7.89 -7.32
N LEU A 296 -4.63 8.82 -6.34
CA LEU A 296 -3.76 10.00 -6.47
C LEU A 296 -2.28 9.64 -6.58
N ASP A 297 -1.79 8.60 -5.92
CA ASP A 297 -0.40 8.15 -6.06
C ASP A 297 -0.07 7.81 -7.52
N THR A 298 -1.03 7.17 -8.21
CA THR A 298 -0.93 6.87 -9.63
C THR A 298 -0.98 8.14 -10.47
N VAL A 299 -1.91 9.06 -10.16
CA VAL A 299 -2.03 10.37 -10.83
C VAL A 299 -0.72 11.16 -10.73
N ILE A 300 -0.15 11.29 -9.53
CA ILE A 300 1.10 12.03 -9.29
C ILE A 300 2.25 11.40 -10.04
N PHE A 301 2.36 10.07 -10.01
CA PHE A 301 3.36 9.35 -10.78
C PHE A 301 3.30 9.76 -12.25
N PHE A 302 2.10 9.74 -12.85
CA PHE A 302 1.90 10.15 -14.23
C PHE A 302 2.16 11.64 -14.46
N LEU A 303 1.72 12.53 -13.57
CA LEU A 303 1.95 13.97 -13.69
C LEU A 303 3.45 14.31 -13.68
N ASN A 304 4.17 13.76 -12.71
CA ASN A 304 5.63 13.90 -12.64
C ASN A 304 6.27 13.33 -13.91
N TYR A 305 5.88 12.14 -14.33
CA TYR A 305 6.48 11.49 -15.49
C TYR A 305 6.21 12.25 -16.79
N ALA A 306 4.97 12.70 -17.03
CA ALA A 306 4.59 13.45 -18.23
C ALA A 306 5.40 14.76 -18.41
N GLN A 307 5.88 15.35 -17.31
CA GLN A 307 6.74 16.53 -17.37
C GLN A 307 8.19 16.19 -17.79
N PHE A 308 8.71 15.06 -17.32
CA PHE A 308 10.11 14.69 -17.51
C PHE A 308 10.35 13.80 -18.73
N GLU A 309 9.32 13.10 -19.21
CA GLU A 309 9.42 12.23 -20.36
C GLU A 309 9.68 13.07 -21.62
N ARG A 310 10.78 12.75 -22.32
CA ARG A 310 11.14 13.40 -23.58
C ARG A 310 11.30 12.34 -24.64
N LEU A 311 10.47 12.40 -25.67
CA LEU A 311 10.48 11.44 -26.78
C LEU A 311 11.88 11.17 -27.34
N GLU A 312 12.68 12.21 -27.57
CA GLU A 312 14.03 12.08 -28.10
C GLU A 312 14.98 11.32 -27.15
N GLN A 313 14.82 11.50 -25.84
CA GLN A 313 15.59 10.76 -24.83
C GLN A 313 15.13 9.30 -24.78
N THR A 314 13.83 9.05 -24.88
CA THR A 314 13.27 7.70 -24.96
C THR A 314 13.83 6.98 -26.20
N TYR A 315 13.82 7.62 -27.38
CA TYR A 315 14.45 7.05 -28.58
C TYR A 315 15.93 6.73 -28.38
N ALA A 316 16.71 7.67 -27.83
CA ALA A 316 18.13 7.45 -27.57
C ALA A 316 18.38 6.26 -26.62
N GLN A 317 17.52 6.07 -25.61
CA GLN A 317 17.59 4.90 -24.72
C GLN A 317 17.26 3.60 -25.46
N PHE A 318 16.20 3.57 -26.26
CA PHE A 318 15.88 2.40 -27.09
C PHE A 318 17.01 2.08 -28.07
N GLU A 319 17.60 3.08 -28.73
CA GLU A 319 18.74 2.92 -29.63
C GLU A 319 19.96 2.35 -28.89
N THR A 320 20.20 2.77 -27.64
CA THR A 320 21.33 2.29 -26.84
C THR A 320 21.13 0.85 -26.37
N LEU A 321 19.91 0.49 -25.96
CA LEU A 321 19.59 -0.82 -25.39
C LEU A 321 19.37 -1.90 -26.46
N ASN A 322 18.89 -1.54 -27.66
CA ASN A 322 18.52 -2.50 -28.71
C ASN A 322 19.58 -2.61 -29.79
N THR A 323 20.69 -3.30 -29.56
CA THR A 323 21.82 -3.36 -30.51
C THR A 323 21.57 -4.20 -31.76
N HIS A 324 20.46 -4.95 -31.83
CA HIS A 324 20.16 -5.82 -32.97
C HIS A 324 19.74 -5.03 -34.22
N ALA A 325 20.32 -5.36 -35.38
CA ALA A 325 20.13 -4.59 -36.62
C ALA A 325 18.65 -4.47 -37.06
N GLN A 326 17.84 -5.52 -36.85
CA GLN A 326 16.40 -5.45 -37.17
C GLN A 326 15.63 -4.52 -36.24
N ALA A 327 15.98 -4.50 -34.94
CA ALA A 327 15.35 -3.60 -33.98
C ALA A 327 15.74 -2.14 -34.28
N GLN A 328 17.01 -1.88 -34.59
CA GLN A 328 17.48 -0.56 -35.02
C GLN A 328 16.77 -0.07 -36.30
N ALA A 329 16.60 -0.94 -37.29
CA ALA A 329 15.89 -0.59 -38.51
C ALA A 329 14.41 -0.28 -38.26
N ALA A 330 13.73 -1.07 -37.42
CA ALA A 330 12.35 -0.83 -37.03
C ALA A 330 12.20 0.49 -36.25
N LEU A 331 13.13 0.76 -35.33
CA LEU A 331 13.15 1.97 -34.51
C LEU A 331 13.41 3.23 -35.36
N ALA A 332 14.36 3.17 -36.29
CA ALA A 332 14.65 4.27 -37.21
C ALA A 332 13.44 4.62 -38.09
N ARG A 333 12.71 3.60 -38.57
CA ARG A 333 11.45 3.81 -39.29
C ARG A 333 10.39 4.44 -38.39
N LEU A 334 10.22 3.90 -37.18
CA LEU A 334 9.24 4.41 -36.21
C LEU A 334 9.50 5.87 -35.85
N ARG A 335 10.75 6.29 -35.70
CA ARG A 335 11.13 7.68 -35.41
C ARG A 335 10.67 8.68 -36.47
N GLY A 336 10.56 8.25 -37.73
CA GLY A 336 10.00 9.07 -38.81
C GLY A 336 8.48 9.22 -38.77
N GLU A 337 7.78 8.34 -38.04
CA GLU A 337 6.32 8.25 -38.03
C GLU A 337 5.69 8.71 -36.70
N TYR A 338 6.38 8.47 -35.58
CA TYR A 338 5.95 8.84 -34.24
C TYR A 338 6.83 9.97 -33.70
N THR A 339 6.35 11.21 -33.87
CA THR A 339 7.11 12.43 -33.53
C THR A 339 6.61 13.13 -32.27
N GLY A 340 5.62 12.56 -31.58
CA GLY A 340 5.00 13.13 -30.39
C GLY A 340 3.78 12.32 -29.96
N HIS A 341 3.16 12.68 -28.83
CA HIS A 341 1.92 12.01 -28.41
C HIS A 341 0.84 12.09 -29.50
N ILE A 342 0.16 10.95 -29.72
CA ILE A 342 -0.92 10.81 -30.70
C ILE A 342 -2.05 11.82 -30.43
N VAL A 343 -2.33 12.06 -29.15
CA VAL A 343 -3.25 13.07 -28.67
C VAL A 343 -2.42 14.04 -27.81
N PRO A 344 -2.14 15.27 -28.25
CA PRO A 344 -1.35 16.22 -27.45
C PRO A 344 -2.21 16.85 -26.33
N LEU A 345 -1.66 16.96 -25.11
CA LEU A 345 -2.35 17.48 -23.92
C LEU A 345 -2.34 19.01 -23.78
N GLU A 346 -1.71 19.74 -24.70
CA GLU A 346 -1.46 21.19 -24.58
C GLU A 346 -2.75 22.02 -24.46
N ASN A 347 -3.90 21.50 -24.94
CA ASN A 347 -5.19 22.16 -24.79
C ASN A 347 -6.33 21.13 -24.56
N PRO A 348 -7.02 21.15 -23.41
CA PRO A 348 -8.10 20.21 -23.09
C PRO A 348 -9.24 20.19 -24.13
N LEU A 349 -9.61 21.35 -24.69
CA LEU A 349 -10.63 21.42 -25.74
C LEU A 349 -10.17 20.74 -27.04
N ASN A 350 -8.86 20.75 -27.30
CA ASN A 350 -8.29 20.00 -28.43
C ASN A 350 -8.20 18.51 -28.13
N VAL A 351 -7.99 18.10 -26.88
CA VAL A 351 -7.92 16.69 -26.48
C VAL A 351 -9.25 15.98 -26.77
N GLU A 352 -10.37 16.55 -26.32
CA GLU A 352 -11.69 15.94 -26.53
C GLU A 352 -12.06 15.90 -28.02
N ALA A 353 -11.84 17.00 -28.76
CA ALA A 353 -12.07 17.04 -30.20
C ALA A 353 -11.19 16.03 -30.95
N ARG A 354 -9.93 15.87 -30.53
CA ARG A 354 -8.99 14.90 -31.12
C ARG A 354 -9.40 13.46 -30.84
N ILE A 355 -9.79 13.15 -29.60
CA ILE A 355 -10.32 11.83 -29.23
C ILE A 355 -11.55 11.53 -30.08
N ALA A 356 -12.50 12.46 -30.17
CA ALA A 356 -13.69 12.31 -31.00
C ALA A 356 -13.36 12.06 -32.48
N ALA A 357 -12.32 12.71 -33.00
CA ALA A 357 -11.86 12.52 -34.39
C ALA A 357 -11.19 11.16 -34.65
N LEU A 358 -10.62 10.51 -33.63
CA LEU A 358 -9.91 9.23 -33.75
C LEU A 358 -10.81 7.99 -33.53
N LYS A 359 -12.00 8.20 -32.97
CA LYS A 359 -12.98 7.13 -32.67
C LYS A 359 -13.77 6.53 -33.83
N PRO A 360 -14.00 7.20 -34.98
CA PRO A 360 -14.79 6.62 -36.08
C PRO A 360 -14.31 5.22 -36.49
N ALA A 361 -15.19 4.47 -37.14
CA ALA A 361 -14.88 3.13 -37.63
C ALA A 361 -13.66 3.17 -38.55
N LEU A 362 -12.68 2.30 -38.28
CA LEU A 362 -11.50 2.17 -39.12
C LEU A 362 -11.88 1.48 -40.43
N PRO A 363 -11.34 1.94 -41.58
CA PRO A 363 -11.43 1.17 -42.80
C PRO A 363 -10.66 -0.15 -42.66
N PRO A 364 -11.00 -1.22 -43.41
CA PRO A 364 -10.32 -2.51 -43.32
C PRO A 364 -8.81 -2.45 -43.59
N ASP A 365 -8.37 -1.48 -44.39
CA ASP A 365 -6.99 -1.24 -44.82
C ASP A 365 -6.31 -0.07 -44.09
N ALA A 366 -6.86 0.37 -42.95
CA ALA A 366 -6.30 1.45 -42.14
C ALA A 366 -4.80 1.26 -41.88
N ALA A 367 -4.02 2.34 -41.82
CA ALA A 367 -2.61 2.24 -41.49
C ALA A 367 -2.41 1.83 -40.02
N ASP A 368 -1.28 1.17 -39.70
CA ASP A 368 -1.02 0.67 -38.33
C ASP A 368 -1.12 1.77 -37.27
N LEU A 369 -0.58 2.95 -37.61
CA LEU A 369 -0.62 4.10 -36.74
C LEU A 369 -2.04 4.62 -36.52
N GLU A 370 -2.95 4.47 -37.48
CA GLU A 370 -4.37 4.85 -37.31
C GLU A 370 -5.07 3.90 -36.33
N VAL A 371 -4.81 2.60 -36.43
CA VAL A 371 -5.32 1.60 -35.48
C VAL A 371 -4.82 1.90 -34.06
N VAL A 372 -3.51 2.09 -33.91
CA VAL A 372 -2.89 2.43 -32.61
C VAL A 372 -3.42 3.77 -32.09
N SER A 373 -3.67 4.74 -32.98
CA SER A 373 -4.23 6.04 -32.59
C SER A 373 -5.65 5.93 -32.07
N ARG A 374 -6.48 5.10 -32.70
CA ARG A 374 -7.83 4.81 -32.21
C ARG A 374 -7.80 4.13 -30.86
N ILE A 375 -6.98 3.08 -30.69
CA ILE A 375 -6.83 2.40 -29.39
C ILE A 375 -6.38 3.39 -28.32
N THR A 376 -5.40 4.24 -28.62
CA THR A 376 -4.91 5.27 -27.71
C THR A 376 -6.03 6.22 -27.31
N ALA A 377 -6.87 6.67 -28.25
CA ALA A 377 -8.00 7.54 -27.91
C ALA A 377 -8.98 6.91 -26.90
N TYR A 378 -9.26 5.61 -27.05
CA TYR A 378 -10.09 4.87 -26.09
C TYR A 378 -9.40 4.63 -24.75
N VAL A 379 -8.09 4.40 -24.73
CA VAL A 379 -7.32 4.32 -23.48
C VAL A 379 -7.41 5.64 -22.71
N VAL A 380 -7.19 6.76 -23.40
CA VAL A 380 -7.21 8.09 -22.77
C VAL A 380 -8.58 8.40 -22.16
N GLU A 381 -9.66 8.05 -22.87
CA GLU A 381 -11.01 8.22 -22.35
C GLU A 381 -11.30 7.28 -21.17
N ASN A 382 -10.94 6.00 -21.28
CA ASN A 382 -11.13 5.04 -20.19
C ASN A 382 -10.37 5.47 -18.92
N MET A 383 -9.16 6.00 -19.08
CA MET A 383 -8.39 6.56 -17.97
C MET A 383 -9.04 7.82 -17.40
N LYS A 384 -9.65 8.67 -18.22
CA LYS A 384 -10.43 9.83 -17.75
C LYS A 384 -11.63 9.41 -16.91
N GLU A 385 -12.39 8.41 -17.35
CA GLU A 385 -13.53 7.90 -16.59
C GLU A 385 -13.10 7.38 -15.21
N ARG A 386 -12.00 6.62 -15.18
CA ARG A 386 -11.47 5.99 -13.96
C ARG A 386 -10.78 6.96 -13.01
N LEU A 387 -9.92 7.84 -13.54
CA LEU A 387 -9.00 8.67 -12.76
C LEU A 387 -9.37 10.15 -12.77
N GLY A 388 -10.46 10.53 -13.44
CA GLY A 388 -10.93 11.92 -13.55
C GLY A 388 -10.22 12.76 -14.62
N THR A 389 -9.03 12.35 -15.07
CA THR A 389 -8.24 13.13 -16.03
C THR A 389 -7.71 12.32 -17.21
N HIS A 390 -7.42 13.00 -18.31
CA HIS A 390 -6.85 12.40 -19.51
C HIS A 390 -5.40 11.98 -19.23
N PHE A 391 -5.13 10.68 -19.23
CA PHE A 391 -3.79 10.13 -19.17
C PHE A 391 -3.37 9.55 -20.50
N MET A 392 -2.18 9.94 -20.96
CA MET A 392 -1.61 9.41 -22.19
C MET A 392 -0.73 8.21 -21.88
N PRO A 393 -0.76 7.17 -22.71
CA PRO A 393 0.31 6.20 -22.71
C PRO A 393 1.66 6.89 -22.90
N HIS A 394 2.64 6.45 -22.11
CA HIS A 394 4.01 6.94 -22.17
C HIS A 394 4.63 6.71 -23.55
N HIS A 395 5.62 7.51 -23.92
CA HIS A 395 6.40 7.24 -25.12
C HIS A 395 7.05 5.86 -25.05
N THR A 396 7.54 5.43 -23.88
CA THR A 396 8.08 4.07 -23.69
C THR A 396 7.04 2.99 -24.04
N GLN A 397 5.79 3.16 -23.60
CA GLN A 397 4.70 2.22 -23.87
C GLN A 397 4.31 2.21 -25.35
N LEU A 398 4.15 3.39 -25.96
CA LEU A 398 3.78 3.54 -27.37
C LEU A 398 4.88 3.07 -28.31
N ILE A 399 6.15 3.37 -28.01
CA ILE A 399 7.28 2.88 -28.79
C ILE A 399 7.33 1.35 -28.71
N THR A 400 7.19 0.76 -27.51
CA THR A 400 7.18 -0.69 -27.33
C THR A 400 6.05 -1.34 -28.15
N LEU A 401 4.82 -0.83 -28.02
CA LEU A 401 3.68 -1.29 -28.81
C LEU A 401 3.95 -1.18 -30.32
N MET A 402 4.43 -0.04 -30.78
CA MET A 402 4.70 0.19 -32.20
C MET A 402 5.84 -0.70 -32.72
N MET A 403 6.82 -1.03 -31.88
CA MET A 403 7.86 -2.01 -32.24
C MET A 403 7.26 -3.41 -32.47
N PHE A 404 6.29 -3.84 -31.67
CA PHE A 404 5.56 -5.10 -31.90
C PHE A 404 4.76 -5.05 -33.21
N VAL A 405 4.03 -3.96 -33.42
CA VAL A 405 3.23 -3.75 -34.62
C VAL A 405 4.10 -3.76 -35.89
N ARG A 406 5.28 -3.13 -35.86
CA ARG A 406 6.14 -2.98 -37.06
C ARG A 406 6.98 -4.19 -37.37
N SER A 407 7.33 -4.96 -36.35
CA SER A 407 8.09 -6.19 -36.54
C SER A 407 7.32 -7.25 -37.31
N GLU A 408 5.99 -7.13 -37.45
CA GLU A 408 5.15 -7.96 -38.33
C GLU A 408 5.66 -8.00 -39.79
N SER A 409 6.24 -6.90 -40.27
CA SER A 409 6.68 -6.76 -41.67
C SER A 409 8.04 -7.43 -41.98
N VAL A 410 8.73 -7.99 -40.99
CA VAL A 410 10.14 -8.44 -41.09
C VAL A 410 10.32 -9.95 -40.84
N ALA A 411 9.26 -10.68 -40.46
CA ALA A 411 9.34 -12.10 -40.13
C ALA A 411 9.70 -12.96 -41.35
N ARG A 412 10.90 -13.58 -41.35
CA ARG A 412 11.43 -14.37 -42.48
C ARG A 412 10.66 -15.67 -42.78
N ASP A 413 9.94 -16.23 -41.80
CA ASP A 413 9.21 -17.50 -41.91
C ASP A 413 7.73 -17.38 -41.51
N GLY A 414 7.16 -16.17 -41.51
CA GLY A 414 5.78 -15.91 -41.06
C GLY A 414 5.54 -16.06 -39.55
N LYS A 415 6.56 -16.50 -38.78
CA LYS A 415 6.54 -16.55 -37.31
C LYS A 415 7.43 -15.45 -36.76
N LEU A 416 6.79 -14.40 -36.26
CA LEU A 416 7.45 -13.38 -35.46
C LEU A 416 7.38 -13.78 -33.99
N ASN A 417 8.55 -13.88 -33.35
CA ASN A 417 8.65 -13.97 -31.90
C ASN A 417 9.46 -12.76 -31.43
N MET A 418 8.82 -11.86 -30.71
CA MET A 418 9.47 -10.69 -30.12
C MET A 418 9.23 -10.73 -28.62
N ILE A 419 10.28 -10.44 -27.85
CA ILE A 419 10.22 -10.30 -26.40
C ILE A 419 10.61 -8.86 -26.07
N ALA A 420 9.78 -8.15 -25.32
CA ALA A 420 10.08 -6.81 -24.83
C ALA A 420 10.45 -6.84 -23.35
N GLN A 421 11.64 -6.36 -23.01
CA GLN A 421 12.02 -6.15 -21.62
C GLN A 421 11.51 -4.78 -21.15
N VAL A 422 10.44 -4.79 -20.34
CA VAL A 422 9.80 -3.58 -19.81
C VAL A 422 10.00 -3.53 -18.30
N GLY A 423 10.50 -2.40 -17.79
CA GLY A 423 10.73 -2.21 -16.35
C GLY A 423 9.43 -2.32 -15.52
N THR A 424 9.54 -2.79 -14.27
CA THR A 424 8.41 -2.81 -13.34
C THR A 424 7.90 -1.40 -13.10
N GLY A 425 6.58 -1.20 -13.22
CA GLY A 425 5.94 0.12 -13.08
C GLY A 425 5.84 0.92 -14.37
N GLU A 426 6.50 0.51 -15.47
CA GLU A 426 6.40 1.19 -16.77
C GLU A 426 5.06 0.92 -17.51
N GLY A 427 4.15 0.16 -16.91
CA GLY A 427 2.81 -0.12 -17.44
C GLY A 427 2.72 -1.22 -18.49
N LYS A 428 3.44 -2.33 -18.28
CA LYS A 428 3.42 -3.54 -19.13
C LYS A 428 1.98 -4.03 -19.44
N SER A 429 1.11 -4.10 -18.43
CA SER A 429 -0.28 -4.54 -18.62
C SER A 429 -1.07 -3.66 -19.61
N LEU A 430 -0.78 -2.36 -19.67
CA LEU A 430 -1.39 -1.46 -20.66
C LEU A 430 -0.88 -1.76 -22.07
N ILE A 431 0.43 -2.00 -22.24
CA ILE A 431 1.02 -2.39 -23.53
C ILE A 431 0.37 -3.68 -24.04
N ILE A 432 0.23 -4.69 -23.17
CA ILE A 432 -0.41 -5.97 -23.49
C ILE A 432 -1.87 -5.77 -23.92
N ALA A 433 -2.66 -4.97 -23.19
CA ALA A 433 -4.05 -4.71 -23.53
C ALA A 433 -4.19 -3.98 -24.87
N MET A 434 -3.35 -2.98 -25.13
CA MET A 434 -3.33 -2.26 -26.41
C MET A 434 -2.89 -3.16 -27.57
N LEU A 435 -1.91 -4.03 -27.34
CA LEU A 435 -1.42 -4.99 -28.34
C LEU A 435 -2.49 -6.04 -28.67
N ALA A 436 -3.21 -6.55 -27.66
CA ALA A 436 -4.33 -7.46 -27.88
C ALA A 436 -5.44 -6.79 -28.70
N ALA A 437 -5.83 -5.56 -28.34
CA ALA A 437 -6.80 -4.79 -29.10
C ALA A 437 -6.35 -4.54 -30.55
N PHE A 438 -5.06 -4.24 -30.76
CA PHE A 438 -4.49 -4.03 -32.09
C PHE A 438 -4.67 -5.27 -32.98
N HIS A 439 -4.29 -6.45 -32.51
CA HIS A 439 -4.41 -7.67 -33.32
C HIS A 439 -5.86 -8.01 -33.64
N VAL A 440 -6.79 -7.82 -32.71
CA VAL A 440 -8.22 -8.03 -32.99
C VAL A 440 -8.73 -7.05 -34.07
N LEU A 441 -8.37 -5.77 -33.96
CA LEU A 441 -8.73 -4.76 -34.98
C LEU A 441 -8.03 -4.98 -36.33
N ARG A 442 -6.94 -5.76 -36.36
CA ARG A 442 -6.29 -6.26 -37.58
C ARG A 442 -6.92 -7.54 -38.14
N GLY A 443 -8.00 -8.02 -37.54
CA GLY A 443 -8.77 -9.14 -38.06
C GLY A 443 -8.31 -10.51 -37.56
N HIS A 444 -7.41 -10.57 -36.58
CA HIS A 444 -7.11 -11.83 -35.91
C HIS A 444 -8.35 -12.30 -35.13
N SER A 445 -8.71 -13.56 -35.30
CA SER A 445 -9.91 -14.14 -34.69
C SER A 445 -9.82 -14.19 -33.16
N ARG A 446 -8.61 -14.38 -32.61
CA ARG A 446 -8.37 -14.52 -31.18
C ARG A 446 -6.99 -14.04 -30.74
N VAL A 447 -6.94 -13.40 -29.59
CA VAL A 447 -5.73 -13.12 -28.81
C VAL A 447 -5.86 -13.75 -27.43
N ASN A 448 -4.95 -14.65 -27.11
CA ASN A 448 -4.82 -15.22 -25.78
C ASN A 448 -3.72 -14.48 -25.02
N VAL A 449 -4.04 -13.90 -23.88
CA VAL A 449 -3.09 -13.24 -22.98
C VAL A 449 -2.77 -14.21 -21.85
N LEU A 450 -1.52 -14.66 -21.77
CA LEU A 450 -1.04 -15.56 -20.74
C LEU A 450 -0.45 -14.76 -19.59
N VAL A 451 -1.02 -14.90 -18.40
CA VAL A 451 -0.58 -14.24 -17.17
C VAL A 451 -0.15 -15.32 -16.18
N ASP A 452 0.93 -15.06 -15.46
CA ASP A 452 1.58 -16.03 -14.58
C ASP A 452 0.63 -16.58 -13.49
N ASN A 453 -0.08 -15.68 -12.79
CA ASN A 453 -0.96 -16.07 -11.69
C ASN A 453 -2.37 -15.48 -11.79
N LEU A 454 -3.27 -16.12 -11.05
CA LEU A 454 -4.70 -15.86 -11.10
C LEU A 454 -5.08 -14.45 -10.61
N SER A 455 -4.44 -13.95 -9.54
CA SER A 455 -4.79 -12.64 -8.99
C SER A 455 -4.36 -11.50 -9.93
N LEU A 456 -3.19 -11.60 -10.56
CA LEU A 456 -2.75 -10.66 -11.59
C LEU A 456 -3.66 -10.72 -12.82
N LEU A 457 -4.04 -11.92 -13.24
CA LEU A 457 -4.96 -12.12 -14.35
C LEU A 457 -6.29 -11.41 -14.13
N GLU A 458 -6.95 -11.67 -12.99
CA GLU A 458 -8.24 -11.06 -12.67
C GLU A 458 -8.14 -9.54 -12.54
N ARG A 459 -7.07 -9.04 -11.90
CA ARG A 459 -6.80 -7.60 -11.78
C ARG A 459 -6.65 -6.94 -13.15
N ASP A 460 -5.82 -7.50 -14.01
CA ASP A 460 -5.50 -6.92 -15.31
C ASP A 460 -6.71 -7.01 -16.26
N PHE A 461 -7.42 -8.14 -16.25
CA PHE A 461 -8.67 -8.27 -17.01
C PHE A 461 -9.71 -7.25 -16.55
N ALA A 462 -10.01 -7.16 -15.25
CA ALA A 462 -10.98 -6.18 -14.72
C ALA A 462 -10.57 -4.73 -15.04
N THR A 463 -9.26 -4.46 -15.07
CA THR A 463 -8.71 -3.15 -15.43
C THR A 463 -8.99 -2.78 -16.90
N PHE A 464 -8.97 -3.74 -17.83
CA PHE A 464 -9.05 -3.46 -19.28
C PHE A 464 -10.31 -4.00 -19.97
N GLU A 465 -11.19 -4.70 -19.28
CA GLU A 465 -12.47 -5.17 -19.83
C GLU A 465 -13.30 -4.03 -20.44
N SER A 466 -13.36 -2.89 -19.74
CA SER A 466 -14.07 -1.69 -20.21
C SER A 466 -13.44 -1.10 -21.48
N LEU A 467 -12.12 -1.17 -21.64
CA LEU A 467 -11.41 -0.76 -22.85
C LEU A 467 -11.79 -1.66 -24.04
N PHE A 468 -11.77 -2.99 -23.86
CA PHE A 468 -12.17 -3.92 -24.92
C PHE A 468 -13.63 -3.72 -25.32
N SER A 469 -14.52 -3.59 -24.34
CA SER A 469 -15.95 -3.31 -24.56
C SER A 469 -16.16 -2.02 -25.35
N ALA A 470 -15.46 -0.93 -24.98
CA ALA A 470 -15.55 0.35 -25.68
C ALA A 470 -15.07 0.27 -27.15
N LEU A 471 -14.12 -0.62 -27.44
CA LEU A 471 -13.65 -0.93 -28.79
C LEU A 471 -14.55 -1.90 -29.56
N GLY A 472 -15.60 -2.44 -28.93
CA GLY A 472 -16.47 -3.46 -29.51
C GLY A 472 -15.81 -4.85 -29.60
N ILE A 473 -14.81 -5.10 -28.76
CA ILE A 473 -14.06 -6.35 -28.69
C ILE A 473 -14.64 -7.22 -27.57
N SER A 474 -15.01 -8.46 -27.90
CA SER A 474 -15.43 -9.43 -26.89
C SER A 474 -14.21 -9.95 -26.11
N SER A 475 -14.29 -9.90 -24.78
CA SER A 475 -13.19 -10.31 -23.91
C SER A 475 -13.65 -11.15 -22.71
N VAL A 476 -12.81 -12.06 -22.22
CA VAL A 476 -13.10 -12.87 -21.03
C VAL A 476 -11.86 -13.20 -20.21
N SER A 477 -12.06 -13.41 -18.90
CA SER A 477 -11.11 -14.10 -18.02
C SER A 477 -11.43 -15.59 -17.97
N ALA A 478 -10.52 -16.44 -18.43
CA ALA A 478 -10.68 -17.90 -18.41
C ALA A 478 -10.49 -18.51 -17.01
N ALA A 479 -10.16 -17.70 -16.00
CA ALA A 479 -10.12 -18.13 -14.61
C ALA A 479 -11.48 -18.62 -14.10
N SER A 480 -12.55 -17.93 -14.49
CA SER A 480 -13.91 -18.19 -14.04
C SER A 480 -14.70 -19.11 -14.98
N GLN A 481 -14.15 -19.41 -16.16
CA GLN A 481 -14.83 -20.17 -17.19
C GLN A 481 -14.05 -21.43 -17.58
N HIS A 482 -14.68 -22.58 -17.37
CA HIS A 482 -14.14 -23.88 -17.74
C HIS A 482 -14.05 -24.10 -19.26
N THR A 483 -14.77 -23.30 -20.06
CA THR A 483 -14.79 -23.33 -21.51
C THR A 483 -15.00 -21.91 -22.02
N VAL A 484 -14.14 -21.46 -22.93
CA VAL A 484 -14.27 -20.16 -23.59
C VAL A 484 -14.95 -20.33 -24.95
N ASP A 485 -16.01 -19.57 -25.20
CA ASP A 485 -16.73 -19.56 -26.48
C ASP A 485 -15.77 -19.21 -27.63
N ALA A 486 -15.92 -19.88 -28.79
CA ALA A 486 -15.14 -19.64 -30.00
C ALA A 486 -15.28 -18.21 -30.57
N SER A 487 -16.36 -17.49 -30.25
CA SER A 487 -16.58 -16.11 -30.69
C SER A 487 -15.80 -15.07 -29.88
N VAL A 488 -15.25 -15.43 -28.72
CA VAL A 488 -14.50 -14.48 -27.88
C VAL A 488 -13.17 -14.15 -28.53
N GLN A 489 -12.87 -12.84 -28.63
CA GLN A 489 -11.72 -12.31 -29.35
C GLN A 489 -10.50 -12.11 -28.44
N VAL A 490 -10.66 -11.73 -27.17
CA VAL A 490 -9.55 -11.59 -26.21
C VAL A 490 -9.78 -12.47 -25.00
N CYS A 491 -8.86 -13.37 -24.70
CA CYS A 491 -9.00 -14.32 -23.59
C CYS A 491 -7.79 -14.21 -22.67
N TYR A 492 -8.01 -13.88 -21.40
CA TYR A 492 -6.97 -13.88 -20.38
C TYR A 492 -6.88 -15.27 -19.73
N HIS A 493 -5.67 -15.83 -19.69
CA HIS A 493 -5.40 -17.20 -19.28
C HIS A 493 -4.25 -17.26 -18.28
N THR A 494 -4.35 -18.17 -17.31
CA THR A 494 -3.15 -18.77 -16.72
C THR A 494 -2.65 -19.88 -17.64
N ALA A 495 -1.37 -20.24 -17.55
CA ALA A 495 -0.82 -21.41 -18.25
C ALA A 495 -1.70 -22.65 -18.07
N HIS A 496 -2.13 -22.90 -16.82
CA HIS A 496 -3.03 -24.00 -16.50
C HIS A 496 -4.38 -23.93 -17.23
N SER A 497 -5.04 -22.77 -17.24
CA SER A 497 -6.35 -22.62 -17.88
C SER A 497 -6.30 -22.85 -19.39
N LEU A 498 -5.23 -22.37 -20.05
CA LEU A 498 -5.02 -22.55 -21.49
C LEU A 498 -4.74 -24.03 -21.83
N GLU A 499 -3.90 -24.69 -21.03
CA GLU A 499 -3.61 -26.11 -21.13
C GLU A 499 -4.88 -26.97 -20.97
N VAL A 500 -5.71 -26.67 -19.96
CA VAL A 500 -7.00 -27.36 -19.74
C VAL A 500 -7.96 -27.15 -20.89
N GLN A 501 -8.06 -25.92 -21.43
CA GLN A 501 -8.90 -25.65 -22.60
C GLN A 501 -8.44 -26.45 -23.81
N TYR A 502 -7.13 -26.51 -24.05
CA TYR A 502 -6.55 -27.30 -25.13
C TYR A 502 -6.85 -28.80 -24.97
N LEU A 503 -6.73 -29.34 -23.74
CA LEU A 503 -7.06 -30.74 -23.47
C LEU A 503 -8.53 -31.05 -23.75
N LYS A 504 -9.46 -30.19 -23.33
CA LYS A 504 -10.89 -30.39 -23.61
C LYS A 504 -11.20 -30.37 -25.11
N ALA A 505 -10.50 -29.55 -25.87
CA ALA A 505 -10.61 -29.55 -27.32
C ALA A 505 -10.10 -30.87 -27.94
N LEU A 506 -9.06 -31.49 -27.37
CA LEU A 506 -8.57 -32.80 -27.80
C LEU A 506 -9.49 -33.97 -27.42
N THR A 507 -10.15 -33.91 -26.26
CA THR A 507 -11.05 -35.01 -25.82
C THR A 507 -12.44 -34.95 -26.44
N GLY A 508 -12.77 -33.89 -27.17
CA GLY A 508 -14.09 -33.69 -27.78
C GLY A 508 -15.16 -33.17 -26.80
N ASP A 509 -14.77 -32.85 -25.57
CA ASP A 509 -15.66 -32.30 -24.52
C ASP A 509 -15.75 -30.75 -24.57
N GLY A 510 -15.06 -30.10 -25.50
CA GLY A 510 -14.96 -28.64 -25.60
C GLY A 510 -15.14 -28.09 -27.01
N ALA A 511 -15.75 -26.90 -27.10
CA ALA A 511 -16.19 -26.29 -28.37
C ALA A 511 -15.15 -25.40 -29.09
N ALA A 512 -13.92 -25.22 -28.57
CA ALA A 512 -12.97 -24.30 -29.20
C ALA A 512 -11.55 -24.87 -29.27
N VAL A 513 -11.17 -25.33 -30.46
CA VAL A 513 -9.76 -25.43 -30.87
C VAL A 513 -9.19 -24.01 -30.93
N ILE A 514 -7.95 -23.82 -30.50
CA ILE A 514 -7.22 -22.55 -30.69
C ILE A 514 -7.26 -22.23 -32.20
N PRO A 515 -7.86 -21.11 -32.64
CA PRO A 515 -7.93 -20.78 -34.06
C PRO A 515 -6.54 -20.73 -34.71
N GLU A 516 -6.44 -21.09 -35.99
CA GLU A 516 -5.15 -21.16 -36.69
C GLU A 516 -4.42 -19.80 -36.75
N ASP A 517 -5.16 -18.69 -36.78
CA ASP A 517 -4.66 -17.32 -36.82
C ASP A 517 -4.57 -16.66 -35.43
N ALA A 518 -4.79 -17.43 -34.35
CA ALA A 518 -4.75 -16.91 -32.99
C ALA A 518 -3.35 -16.40 -32.60
N ILE A 519 -3.32 -15.35 -31.79
CA ILE A 519 -2.11 -14.74 -31.24
C ILE A 519 -1.99 -15.11 -29.77
N LEU A 520 -0.77 -15.40 -29.31
CA LEU A 520 -0.45 -15.52 -27.90
C LEU A 520 0.40 -14.33 -27.46
N ILE A 521 -0.02 -13.63 -26.42
CA ILE A 521 0.80 -12.65 -25.71
C ILE A 521 1.14 -13.26 -24.35
N VAL A 522 2.42 -13.30 -23.98
CA VAL A 522 2.91 -13.94 -22.76
C VAL A 522 3.44 -12.85 -21.84
N ASP A 523 2.80 -12.66 -20.70
CA ASP A 523 3.34 -11.85 -19.61
C ASP A 523 4.34 -12.66 -18.78
N GLU A 524 5.36 -12.01 -18.20
CA GLU A 524 6.43 -12.65 -17.41
C GLU A 524 7.01 -13.90 -18.10
N VAL A 525 7.58 -13.68 -19.29
CA VAL A 525 8.16 -14.73 -20.15
C VAL A 525 9.18 -15.59 -19.39
N ASP A 526 9.98 -14.97 -18.53
CA ASP A 526 10.95 -15.66 -17.67
C ASP A 526 10.26 -16.64 -16.71
N GLY A 527 9.25 -16.19 -15.97
CA GLY A 527 8.48 -17.06 -15.08
C GLY A 527 7.81 -18.22 -15.82
N LEU A 528 7.10 -17.93 -16.91
CA LEU A 528 6.25 -18.92 -17.59
C LEU A 528 7.01 -19.89 -18.51
N ILE A 529 8.14 -19.48 -19.09
CA ILE A 529 8.88 -20.28 -20.07
C ILE A 529 10.18 -20.84 -19.49
N VAL A 530 10.84 -20.12 -18.59
CA VAL A 530 12.16 -20.53 -18.07
C VAL A 530 12.04 -21.27 -16.74
N ASP A 531 11.23 -20.76 -15.81
CA ASP A 531 11.22 -21.27 -14.43
C ASP A 531 10.24 -22.43 -14.20
N GLU A 532 9.16 -22.49 -14.97
CA GLU A 532 8.15 -23.55 -14.82
C GLU A 532 8.47 -24.85 -15.60
N ASP A 533 7.95 -25.97 -15.09
CA ASP A 533 8.07 -27.27 -15.76
C ASP A 533 7.43 -27.25 -17.16
N VAL A 534 8.21 -27.69 -18.14
CA VAL A 534 7.82 -27.72 -19.57
C VAL A 534 6.66 -28.69 -19.83
N ASN A 535 6.53 -29.72 -19.00
CA ASN A 535 5.52 -30.76 -19.13
C ASN A 535 4.68 -30.84 -17.87
N ARG A 536 3.37 -30.93 -18.04
CA ARG A 536 2.42 -31.14 -16.95
C ARG A 536 1.67 -32.44 -17.16
N SER A 537 1.67 -33.28 -16.12
CA SER A 537 0.87 -34.50 -16.09
C SER A 537 -0.54 -34.17 -15.62
N TYR A 538 -1.54 -34.43 -16.45
CA TYR A 538 -2.95 -34.33 -16.11
C TYR A 538 -3.45 -35.71 -15.73
N VAL A 539 -3.70 -35.88 -14.44
CA VAL A 539 -4.22 -37.11 -13.85
C VAL A 539 -5.72 -36.97 -13.64
N TYR A 540 -6.48 -37.97 -14.07
CA TYR A 540 -7.94 -38.01 -13.89
C TYR A 540 -8.33 -39.31 -13.23
N GLU A 541 -9.42 -39.27 -12.47
CA GLU A 541 -9.93 -40.46 -11.81
C GLU A 541 -10.44 -41.47 -12.83
N ASP A 542 -9.75 -42.61 -12.93
CA ASP A 542 -10.23 -43.75 -13.68
C ASP A 542 -11.22 -44.51 -12.79
N LYS A 543 -12.50 -44.16 -12.92
CA LYS A 543 -13.59 -44.77 -12.14
C LYS A 543 -13.62 -46.29 -12.25
N ARG A 544 -13.24 -46.85 -13.40
CA ARG A 544 -13.24 -48.31 -13.60
C ARG A 544 -12.11 -48.93 -12.80
N SER A 545 -10.90 -48.39 -12.93
CA SER A 545 -9.73 -48.86 -12.17
C SER A 545 -9.91 -48.65 -10.66
N SER A 546 -10.44 -47.50 -10.23
CA SER A 546 -10.81 -47.21 -8.84
C SER A 546 -11.77 -48.26 -8.25
N ALA A 547 -12.84 -48.59 -8.97
CA ALA A 547 -13.82 -49.58 -8.54
C ALA A 547 -13.21 -50.99 -8.48
N LEU A 548 -12.39 -51.34 -9.47
CA LEU A 548 -11.71 -52.64 -9.54
C LEU A 548 -10.73 -52.82 -8.38
N ILE A 549 -9.90 -51.80 -8.10
CA ILE A 549 -8.96 -51.82 -6.96
C ILE A 549 -9.71 -51.95 -5.64
N THR A 550 -10.74 -51.14 -5.46
CA THR A 550 -11.55 -51.17 -4.23
C THR A 550 -12.17 -52.55 -4.02
N SER A 551 -12.78 -53.13 -5.05
CA SER A 551 -13.36 -54.48 -4.97
C SER A 551 -12.31 -55.56 -4.69
N ALA A 552 -11.14 -55.49 -5.35
CA ALA A 552 -10.05 -56.44 -5.15
C ALA A 552 -9.54 -56.40 -3.70
N LEU A 553 -9.38 -55.22 -3.11
CA LEU A 553 -8.94 -55.05 -1.72
C LEU A 553 -9.99 -55.57 -0.72
N GLU A 554 -11.28 -55.31 -0.95
CA GLU A 554 -12.37 -55.82 -0.11
C GLU A 554 -12.46 -57.34 -0.15
N GLN A 555 -12.30 -57.93 -1.33
CA GLN A 555 -12.25 -59.39 -1.52
C GLN A 555 -11.03 -59.98 -0.81
N GLN A 556 -9.85 -59.38 -0.98
CA GLN A 556 -8.63 -59.81 -0.31
C GLN A 556 -8.76 -59.75 1.22
N ALA A 557 -9.35 -58.69 1.76
CA ALA A 557 -9.64 -58.56 3.19
C ALA A 557 -10.62 -59.62 3.69
N SER A 558 -11.64 -59.95 2.89
CA SER A 558 -12.62 -60.98 3.20
C SER A 558 -11.99 -62.39 3.21
N LEU A 559 -11.11 -62.69 2.26
CA LEU A 559 -10.37 -63.94 2.20
C LEU A 559 -9.41 -64.10 3.39
N ARG A 560 -8.69 -63.03 3.77
CA ARG A 560 -7.82 -63.03 4.96
C ARG A 560 -8.61 -63.30 6.26
N LYS A 561 -9.84 -62.81 6.37
CA LYS A 561 -10.71 -63.09 7.53
C LYS A 561 -11.15 -64.55 7.60
N ARG A 562 -11.36 -65.21 6.44
CA ARG A 562 -11.78 -66.62 6.35
C ARG A 562 -10.61 -67.60 6.53
N ASN A 563 -9.44 -67.29 5.98
CA ASN A 563 -8.26 -68.16 5.99
C ASN A 563 -7.27 -67.82 7.11
N ARG A 564 -7.70 -67.87 8.38
CA ARG A 564 -6.84 -67.57 9.54
C ARG A 564 -5.67 -68.56 9.77
N GLY A 565 -5.44 -69.54 8.89
CA GLY A 565 -4.52 -70.66 9.15
C GLY A 565 -3.64 -71.16 8.00
N GLY A 566 -3.59 -70.54 6.81
CA GLY A 566 -2.71 -71.06 5.75
C GLY A 566 -2.74 -70.32 4.42
N THR A 567 -1.53 -69.96 4.00
CA THR A 567 -0.96 -69.61 2.67
C THR A 567 -1.66 -68.60 1.74
N GLU A 568 -0.82 -67.62 1.35
CA GLU A 568 -0.95 -66.61 0.30
C GLU A 568 -2.36 -66.08 0.03
N ALA A 569 -2.63 -64.88 0.57
CA ALA A 569 -3.74 -64.08 0.06
C ALA A 569 -3.62 -64.03 -1.47
N ALA A 570 -4.72 -64.30 -2.18
CA ALA A 570 -4.75 -64.26 -3.64
C ALA A 570 -4.04 -62.99 -4.12
N SER A 571 -3.10 -63.13 -5.06
CA SER A 571 -2.40 -61.98 -5.63
C SER A 571 -3.44 -61.03 -6.21
N LEU A 572 -3.18 -59.72 -6.13
CA LEU A 572 -4.09 -58.71 -6.69
C LEU A 572 -4.35 -58.98 -8.18
N LEU A 573 -3.35 -59.50 -8.90
CA LEU A 573 -3.47 -59.95 -10.28
C LEU A 573 -4.60 -60.98 -10.47
N ASN A 574 -4.70 -61.98 -9.59
CA ASN A 574 -5.74 -63.00 -9.69
C ASN A 574 -7.14 -62.44 -9.38
N LEU A 575 -7.23 -61.43 -8.52
CA LEU A 575 -8.50 -60.80 -8.15
C LEU A 575 -8.97 -59.77 -9.19
N MET A 576 -8.03 -59.11 -9.85
CA MET A 576 -8.32 -58.06 -10.83
C MET A 576 -8.44 -58.59 -12.24
N GLY A 577 -7.89 -59.76 -12.54
CA GLY A 577 -7.84 -60.33 -13.89
C GLY A 577 -6.51 -60.07 -14.59
N ALA A 578 -6.10 -60.99 -15.47
CA ALA A 578 -4.83 -60.91 -16.20
C ALA A 578 -4.78 -59.72 -17.18
N GLU A 579 -5.93 -59.27 -17.67
CA GLU A 579 -6.09 -58.08 -18.49
C GLU A 579 -5.75 -56.76 -17.76
N HIS A 580 -5.63 -56.81 -16.43
CA HIS A 580 -5.32 -55.68 -15.57
C HIS A 580 -3.96 -55.83 -14.87
N ALA A 581 -3.02 -56.55 -15.49
CA ALA A 581 -1.72 -56.86 -14.91
C ALA A 581 -0.90 -55.63 -14.51
N ASP A 582 -0.85 -54.61 -15.37
CA ASP A 582 -0.10 -53.37 -15.10
C ASP A 582 -0.69 -52.62 -13.90
N LEU A 583 -2.02 -52.56 -13.80
CA LEU A 583 -2.71 -51.93 -12.67
C LEU A 583 -2.45 -52.71 -11.37
N ALA A 584 -2.52 -54.04 -11.43
CA ALA A 584 -2.23 -54.90 -10.28
C ALA A 584 -0.77 -54.76 -9.83
N GLN A 585 0.18 -54.64 -10.77
CA GLN A 585 1.58 -54.36 -10.46
C GLN A 585 1.74 -53.00 -9.77
N ALA A 586 1.18 -51.93 -10.36
CA ALA A 586 1.27 -50.57 -9.79
C ALA A 586 0.68 -50.49 -8.37
N VAL A 587 -0.45 -51.18 -8.11
CA VAL A 587 -1.05 -51.24 -6.77
C VAL A 587 -0.19 -52.06 -5.80
N THR A 588 0.46 -53.13 -6.29
CA THR A 588 1.37 -53.94 -5.47
C THR A 588 2.62 -53.15 -5.07
N GLU A 589 3.18 -52.37 -5.99
CA GLU A 589 4.29 -51.45 -5.71
C GLU A 589 3.87 -50.38 -4.71
N ALA A 590 2.69 -49.77 -4.88
CA ALA A 590 2.15 -48.78 -3.95
C ALA A 590 1.85 -49.36 -2.54
N LEU A 591 1.43 -50.63 -2.43
CA LEU A 591 1.30 -51.31 -1.15
C LEU A 591 2.67 -51.53 -0.48
N THR A 592 3.70 -51.83 -1.27
CA THR A 592 5.07 -51.98 -0.76
C THR A 592 5.62 -50.65 -0.26
N GLU A 593 5.32 -49.56 -0.99
CA GLU A 593 5.65 -48.20 -0.56
C GLU A 593 4.89 -47.79 0.70
N LEU A 594 3.59 -48.11 0.79
CA LEU A 594 2.74 -47.83 1.96
C LEU A 594 3.36 -48.40 3.25
N ASP A 595 3.88 -49.62 3.21
CA ASP A 595 4.48 -50.27 4.38
C ASP A 595 5.76 -49.56 4.86
N GLN A 596 6.34 -48.66 4.05
CA GLN A 596 7.51 -47.83 4.41
C GLN A 596 7.12 -46.46 4.98
N GLN A 597 5.85 -46.04 4.83
CA GLN A 597 5.40 -44.71 5.24
C GLN A 597 5.09 -44.65 6.75
N VAL A 598 5.46 -43.54 7.39
CA VAL A 598 5.35 -43.35 8.85
C VAL A 598 4.44 -42.18 9.19
N ASN A 599 3.45 -42.43 10.05
CA ASN A 599 2.57 -41.40 10.60
C ASN A 599 3.37 -40.35 11.40
N GLY A 600 3.11 -39.07 11.15
CA GLY A 600 3.83 -37.93 11.73
C GLY A 600 5.12 -37.55 10.98
N ARG A 601 5.56 -38.36 10.01
CA ARG A 601 6.70 -38.05 9.12
C ARG A 601 6.24 -37.85 7.68
N ASP A 602 5.57 -38.84 7.11
CA ASP A 602 5.21 -38.87 5.69
C ASP A 602 3.72 -38.55 5.48
N TYR A 603 2.89 -38.87 6.47
CA TYR A 603 1.47 -38.53 6.49
C TYR A 603 0.97 -38.20 7.90
N THR A 604 -0.21 -37.60 7.99
CA THR A 604 -0.97 -37.43 9.24
C THR A 604 -2.40 -37.92 9.06
N VAL A 605 -3.05 -38.30 10.16
CA VAL A 605 -4.42 -38.84 10.17
C VAL A 605 -5.40 -37.75 10.60
N ASP A 606 -6.30 -37.36 9.70
CA ASP A 606 -7.40 -36.44 9.98
C ASP A 606 -8.68 -37.25 10.24
N HIS A 607 -8.94 -37.54 11.51
CA HIS A 607 -10.12 -38.30 11.92
C HIS A 607 -11.44 -37.58 11.64
N ALA A 608 -11.45 -36.24 11.64
CA ALA A 608 -12.66 -35.46 11.38
C ALA A 608 -13.05 -35.57 9.90
N ALA A 609 -12.07 -35.44 9.00
CA ALA A 609 -12.28 -35.59 7.57
C ALA A 609 -12.25 -37.04 7.08
N LYS A 610 -12.00 -38.01 7.97
CA LYS A 610 -11.83 -39.45 7.66
C LYS A 610 -10.84 -39.69 6.50
N ARG A 611 -9.71 -38.97 6.54
CA ARG A 611 -8.64 -39.08 5.54
C ARG A 611 -7.27 -38.92 6.16
N CYS A 612 -6.29 -39.58 5.59
CA CYS A 612 -4.88 -39.30 5.77
C CYS A 612 -4.47 -38.17 4.81
N LYS A 613 -3.55 -37.33 5.26
CA LYS A 613 -2.97 -36.23 4.46
C LYS A 613 -1.46 -36.41 4.41
N MET A 614 -0.88 -36.29 3.22
CA MET A 614 0.58 -36.30 3.05
C MET A 614 1.21 -35.10 3.73
N LEU A 615 2.39 -35.27 4.31
CA LEU A 615 3.17 -34.19 4.89
C LEU A 615 4.27 -33.72 3.92
N ASP A 616 4.53 -32.42 3.90
CA ASP A 616 5.71 -31.87 3.23
C ASP A 616 6.99 -32.06 4.08
N LYS A 617 8.13 -31.61 3.55
CA LYS A 617 9.43 -31.65 4.25
C LYS A 617 9.47 -30.90 5.59
N PHE A 618 8.45 -30.10 5.88
CA PHE A 618 8.29 -29.34 7.13
C PHE A 618 7.15 -29.89 8.00
N ALA A 619 6.70 -31.13 7.76
CA ALA A 619 5.61 -31.78 8.48
C ALA A 619 4.25 -31.04 8.36
N ARG A 620 4.02 -30.30 7.26
CA ARG A 620 2.75 -29.62 7.02
C ARG A 620 1.87 -30.43 6.06
N PRO A 621 0.56 -30.56 6.33
CA PRO A 621 -0.35 -31.28 5.45
C PRO A 621 -0.44 -30.65 4.05
N ARG A 622 -0.32 -31.47 3.01
CA ARG A 622 -0.60 -31.10 1.61
C ARG A 622 -2.04 -31.45 1.28
N GLU A 623 -2.92 -30.45 1.24
CA GLU A 623 -4.37 -30.66 1.06
C GLU A 623 -4.75 -31.37 -0.25
N GLN A 624 -3.96 -31.15 -1.32
CA GLN A 624 -4.19 -31.67 -2.67
C GLN A 624 -3.16 -32.72 -3.09
N ALA A 625 -2.34 -33.25 -2.18
CA ALA A 625 -1.43 -34.33 -2.54
C ALA A 625 -2.20 -35.61 -2.86
N TYR A 626 -1.76 -36.28 -3.93
CA TYR A 626 -2.27 -37.56 -4.38
C TYR A 626 -1.11 -38.53 -4.56
N GLU A 627 -1.21 -39.70 -3.94
CA GLU A 627 -0.37 -40.85 -4.25
C GLU A 627 -1.24 -42.11 -4.10
N VAL A 628 -0.96 -43.14 -4.91
CA VAL A 628 -1.73 -44.39 -4.86
C VAL A 628 -1.64 -45.02 -3.47
N TRP A 629 -0.46 -45.02 -2.84
CA TRP A 629 -0.29 -45.55 -1.49
C TRP A 629 -1.10 -44.80 -0.43
N LEU A 630 -1.30 -43.49 -0.60
CA LEU A 630 -2.08 -42.67 0.33
C LEU A 630 -3.57 -43.01 0.25
N GLU A 631 -4.08 -43.26 -0.96
CA GLU A 631 -5.46 -43.72 -1.16
C GLU A 631 -5.67 -45.14 -0.63
N LEU A 632 -4.68 -46.03 -0.79
CA LEU A 632 -4.69 -47.36 -0.19
C LEU A 632 -4.69 -47.27 1.34
N LEU A 633 -3.93 -46.34 1.92
CA LEU A 633 -3.94 -46.07 3.36
C LEU A 633 -5.30 -45.56 3.84
N ASN A 634 -5.93 -44.66 3.08
CA ASN A 634 -7.27 -44.15 3.37
C ASN A 634 -8.30 -45.28 3.38
N ASN A 635 -8.25 -46.15 2.37
CA ASN A 635 -9.10 -47.34 2.30
C ASN A 635 -8.85 -48.28 3.49
N ARG A 636 -7.59 -48.55 3.84
CA ARG A 636 -7.25 -49.43 4.97
C ARG A 636 -7.67 -48.87 6.32
N THR A 637 -7.55 -47.55 6.51
CA THR A 637 -7.80 -46.88 7.80
C THR A 637 -9.29 -46.56 8.00
N PHE A 638 -9.97 -46.11 6.95
CA PHE A 638 -11.32 -45.56 7.04
C PHE A 638 -12.36 -46.30 6.19
N GLY A 639 -11.95 -47.26 5.35
CA GLY A 639 -12.85 -47.96 4.43
C GLY A 639 -13.34 -47.09 3.28
N THR A 640 -12.65 -45.98 2.97
CA THR A 640 -12.99 -45.13 1.82
C THR A 640 -12.67 -45.84 0.51
N PRO A 641 -13.48 -45.70 -0.55
CA PRO A 641 -13.12 -46.21 -1.87
C PRO A 641 -11.76 -45.65 -2.33
N VAL A 642 -10.95 -46.48 -2.99
CA VAL A 642 -9.65 -46.07 -3.53
C VAL A 642 -9.88 -45.23 -4.78
N ARG A 643 -9.33 -44.01 -4.81
CA ARG A 643 -9.32 -43.19 -6.02
C ARG A 643 -8.04 -43.45 -6.80
N TYR A 644 -8.14 -44.09 -7.96
CA TYR A 644 -7.00 -44.27 -8.85
C TYR A 644 -7.00 -43.15 -9.90
N LEU A 645 -6.02 -42.25 -9.83
CA LEU A 645 -5.82 -41.21 -10.82
C LEU A 645 -4.81 -41.73 -11.84
N ALA A 646 -5.30 -42.08 -13.02
CA ALA A 646 -4.43 -42.48 -14.12
C ALA A 646 -3.89 -41.20 -14.80
N PRO A 647 -2.59 -41.13 -15.15
CA PRO A 647 -2.09 -40.10 -16.05
C PRO A 647 -2.75 -40.34 -17.41
N GLN A 648 -3.76 -39.54 -17.74
CA GLN A 648 -4.45 -39.68 -19.03
C GLN A 648 -3.74 -38.87 -20.10
N PHE A 649 -3.16 -37.72 -19.72
CA PHE A 649 -2.49 -36.83 -20.66
C PHE A 649 -1.20 -36.27 -20.05
N LEU A 650 -0.09 -36.51 -20.73
CA LEU A 650 1.12 -35.71 -20.54
C LEU A 650 1.07 -34.57 -21.56
N LEU A 651 0.87 -33.35 -21.08
CA LEU A 651 0.80 -32.19 -21.95
C LEU A 651 2.12 -31.42 -21.89
N SER A 652 2.73 -31.24 -23.06
CA SER A 652 3.88 -30.36 -23.22
C SER A 652 3.39 -28.94 -23.46
N ARG A 653 3.71 -28.00 -22.57
CA ARG A 653 3.30 -26.60 -22.73
C ARG A 653 3.79 -25.99 -24.05
N PRO A 654 5.07 -26.16 -24.46
CA PRO A 654 5.51 -25.70 -25.78
C PRO A 654 4.66 -26.24 -26.94
N HIS A 655 4.09 -27.44 -26.80
CA HIS A 655 3.17 -27.98 -27.82
C HIS A 655 1.87 -27.18 -27.89
N VAL A 656 1.31 -26.78 -26.74
CA VAL A 656 0.12 -25.92 -26.65
C VAL A 656 0.42 -24.53 -27.21
N LEU A 657 1.52 -23.91 -26.79
CA LEU A 657 1.85 -22.53 -27.22
C LEU A 657 2.08 -22.46 -28.73
N LYS A 658 2.73 -23.48 -29.32
CA LYS A 658 2.98 -23.59 -30.78
C LYS A 658 1.71 -23.70 -31.65
N LYS A 659 0.52 -23.84 -31.05
CA LYS A 659 -0.76 -23.79 -31.79
C LYS A 659 -1.16 -22.38 -32.21
N HIS A 660 -0.58 -21.37 -31.60
CA HIS A 660 -0.80 -19.98 -32.00
C HIS A 660 0.05 -19.68 -33.23
N SER A 661 -0.50 -18.86 -34.13
CA SER A 661 0.21 -18.38 -35.30
C SER A 661 1.44 -17.56 -34.92
N ARG A 662 1.38 -16.84 -33.78
CA ARG A 662 2.44 -15.97 -33.26
C ARG A 662 2.47 -15.98 -31.73
N ILE A 663 3.66 -15.75 -31.18
CA ILE A 663 3.90 -15.64 -29.74
C ILE A 663 4.69 -14.36 -29.48
N LEU A 664 4.10 -13.45 -28.71
CA LEU A 664 4.66 -12.16 -28.31
C LEU A 664 4.90 -12.20 -26.81
N GLY A 665 6.02 -11.67 -26.33
CA GLY A 665 6.43 -11.77 -24.92
C GLY A 665 6.92 -10.47 -24.33
#